data_AF-A0A196S3Z7-F1
#
_entry.id   AF-A0A196S3Z7-F1
#
_cell.length_a   1.000
_cell.length_b   1.000
_cell.length_c   1.000
_cell.angle_alpha   90.00
_cell.angle_beta   90.00
_cell.angle_gamma   90.00
#
_symmetry.space_group_name_H-M   'P 1'
#
loop_
_entity.id
_entity.type
_entity.pdbx_description
1 polymer ?
#
loop_
_entity_poly.entity_id
_entity_poly.type
_entity_poly.pdbx_seq_one_letter_code
_entity_poly.pdbx_strand_id
1 'polypeptide(L)'
;MESCDSEFTVHFMDSCSDDNFCWIIMEYCRFDTVASFLQKVRRLTEDEIKDILACCVLGLMYMHSKGIIHRDIKGANIFLSQKGVVKLGDFGLSTETVHSFSTRKEVCGTYAWMAPELINGHGCQKSDVWSLGVTAIELAETKSPYQEYPLAEVFSQICKGPIPSLDKTKWSPVYVAFVARCLQRDVSKRPSVRELAEDPFLKESITRIRQDGCSYRIARLCSEIHSELKPATANQPVISSIAYHTPTQFDWMHRPIVPTPNPPKPPKTTLVISKVSDMSLKRVNVDSIVANPGVCNDEKVTQWDMSFYRKLKSLYVGDCCFKYVMDFCMSGFAVLESITVEKKSFSCCDGMPSTSRHARFAVSDCPRLQTLRIGDDSFADFSQFSLKHLSALKEVTVGDRCFVFISKMEMINLPKLETLELGEKTFMGMKGRSCEVIMEDLESLASFTAKEETLLYVKKVDFKNISHLEEVGLPHAFRAVTDSTVENAEFLEECIPRSTDLYIVNDYIAFNTMPTTVKSVSVSDNVCNQESLKEWTLEFWPNLESLEIGSYCFKYCKLLTLKSLFKLKTFVVGKLCFTERTFEEVDAEKIGVSDGGLVIENCTLLNSIDIGPMSFADASVFQLKNLNSLQTAAFGSVTERSACFYPANFVLDYLPMLHTLTVGEWSFSDSLHTVITNLSSLQLMNIGDSALNGNSKKGECTLKMQNLPMLKTIEAKSNAFYFVSDVVLKEIPNMTYLSIPSGLTCLKEAVLANASLFEKYKPIEECLRRRDSYLICKKEDMQGITSSVTKITVAKASCNEITINKLDLSPYKALEEVVVEDNCFKYCTSVVLRGLPKLKSLEVGYHSFSFMEYQQIIAFNIARRSASLVLDNCPALNTVRIERCSFVDYNACHLNELPALTELAFGDTEMSGCFYYCDFHLSDLPKLQRLTMGKGCFVYPKFIVFENLPKLRELALEEYCFIGGKDNTNVLKMKNAGALGRNKYLQ
;
A
#
# COMPACT_ATOMS: atom_id res chain seq x y z
N MET A 1 -9.07 -3.37 -26.32
CA MET A 1 -7.61 -3.14 -26.47
C MET A 1 -7.07 -3.93 -27.64
N GLU A 2 -7.29 -5.24 -27.69
CA GLU A 2 -6.91 -6.10 -28.84
C GLU A 2 -7.38 -5.56 -30.21
N SER A 3 -8.59 -4.98 -30.29
CA SER A 3 -9.14 -4.38 -31.51
C SER A 3 -8.59 -2.99 -31.88
N CYS A 4 -7.72 -2.40 -31.04
CA CYS A 4 -7.15 -1.07 -31.24
C CYS A 4 -5.73 -1.15 -31.80
N ASP A 5 -5.62 -1.15 -33.13
CA ASP A 5 -4.34 -1.10 -33.84
C ASP A 5 -4.18 0.26 -34.54
N SER A 6 -3.50 1.19 -33.87
CA SER A 6 -3.19 2.53 -34.37
C SER A 6 -1.82 2.99 -33.89
N GLU A 7 -1.07 3.70 -34.74
CA GLU A 7 0.22 4.28 -34.38
C GLU A 7 0.13 5.33 -33.26
N PHE A 8 -1.06 5.90 -33.03
CA PHE A 8 -1.35 6.94 -32.02
C PHE A 8 -1.96 6.39 -30.73
N THR A 9 -2.05 5.06 -30.58
CA THR A 9 -2.40 4.37 -29.33
C THR A 9 -1.25 3.47 -28.88
N VAL A 10 -1.16 3.19 -27.58
CA VAL A 10 -0.25 2.18 -27.05
C VAL A 10 -0.70 0.81 -27.58
N HIS A 11 0.23 0.12 -28.25
CA HIS A 11 -0.10 -1.16 -28.88
C HIS A 11 -0.26 -2.26 -27.84
N PHE A 12 -1.39 -2.97 -27.88
CA PHE A 12 -1.59 -4.21 -27.15
C PHE A 12 -0.81 -5.31 -27.86
N MET A 13 0.06 -6.01 -27.13
CA MET A 13 0.89 -7.08 -27.69
C MET A 13 0.29 -8.44 -27.38
N ASP A 14 -0.07 -8.68 -26.13
CA ASP A 14 -0.66 -9.93 -25.67
C ASP A 14 -1.39 -9.71 -24.34
N SER A 15 -2.19 -10.68 -23.92
CA SER A 15 -2.63 -10.77 -22.54
C SER A 15 -2.51 -12.20 -22.07
N CYS A 16 -1.80 -12.40 -20.98
CA CYS A 16 -1.93 -13.63 -20.22
C CYS A 16 -2.78 -13.33 -18.99
N SER A 17 -3.64 -14.28 -18.66
CA SER A 17 -4.41 -14.23 -17.44
C SER A 17 -4.22 -15.55 -16.73
N ASP A 18 -3.94 -15.49 -15.43
CA ASP A 18 -4.30 -16.58 -14.54
C ASP A 18 -5.60 -16.20 -13.81
N ASP A 19 -5.97 -16.97 -12.81
CA ASP A 19 -7.24 -16.78 -12.12
C ASP A 19 -7.30 -15.50 -11.25
N ASN A 20 -6.16 -14.84 -10.99
CA ASN A 20 -6.07 -13.65 -10.13
C ASN A 20 -5.68 -12.37 -10.88
N PHE A 21 -4.86 -12.47 -11.92
CA PHE A 21 -4.36 -11.31 -12.63
C PHE A 21 -4.53 -11.46 -14.13
N CYS A 22 -5.05 -10.41 -14.75
CA CYS A 22 -4.94 -10.22 -16.18
C CYS A 22 -3.73 -9.33 -16.44
N TRP A 23 -2.62 -9.92 -16.90
CA TRP A 23 -1.47 -9.18 -17.38
C TRP A 23 -1.72 -8.78 -18.82
N ILE A 24 -1.84 -7.48 -19.02
CA ILE A 24 -1.94 -6.89 -20.34
C ILE A 24 -0.54 -6.46 -20.76
N ILE A 25 0.03 -7.17 -21.71
CA ILE A 25 1.34 -6.88 -22.29
C ILE A 25 1.15 -5.82 -23.37
N MET A 26 1.80 -4.68 -23.19
CA MET A 26 1.67 -3.52 -24.07
C MET A 26 3.03 -2.92 -24.45
N GLU A 27 3.03 -2.12 -25.51
CA GLU A 27 4.20 -1.38 -25.98
C GLU A 27 4.80 -0.48 -24.88
N TYR A 28 6.10 -0.68 -24.60
CA TYR A 28 6.84 0.16 -23.68
C TYR A 28 7.25 1.50 -24.33
N CYS A 29 6.68 2.61 -23.84
CA CYS A 29 7.04 3.96 -24.26
C CYS A 29 8.19 4.52 -23.41
N ARG A 30 9.43 4.37 -23.91
CA ARG A 30 10.69 4.70 -23.22
C ARG A 30 10.81 6.10 -22.63
N PHE A 31 10.09 7.10 -23.16
CA PHE A 31 10.22 8.50 -22.76
C PHE A 31 9.16 8.94 -21.73
N ASP A 32 8.52 7.99 -21.06
CA ASP A 32 7.54 8.24 -19.99
C ASP A 32 6.33 9.07 -20.52
N THR A 33 5.52 9.58 -19.62
CA THR A 33 4.31 10.36 -19.91
C THR A 33 4.63 11.85 -20.10
N VAL A 34 3.75 12.58 -20.78
CA VAL A 34 3.88 14.04 -20.92
C VAL A 34 3.75 14.75 -19.56
N ALA A 35 2.98 14.22 -18.61
CA ALA A 35 2.95 14.74 -17.24
C ALA A 35 4.31 14.61 -16.55
N SER A 36 4.98 13.45 -16.68
CA SER A 36 6.34 13.26 -16.17
C SER A 36 7.34 14.24 -16.80
N PHE A 37 7.20 14.53 -18.10
CA PHE A 37 8.03 15.52 -18.79
C PHE A 37 7.88 16.93 -18.21
N LEU A 38 6.63 17.38 -17.99
CA LEU A 38 6.34 18.71 -17.44
C LEU A 38 6.93 18.91 -16.04
N GLN A 39 7.06 17.83 -15.25
CA GLN A 39 7.68 17.87 -13.92
C GLN A 39 9.21 17.89 -13.97
N LYS A 40 9.82 17.19 -14.92
CA LYS A 40 11.26 16.88 -14.91
C LYS A 40 12.12 17.83 -15.75
N VAL A 41 11.60 18.36 -16.85
CA VAL A 41 12.41 19.04 -17.89
C VAL A 41 12.06 20.52 -18.00
N ARG A 42 10.96 20.86 -18.70
CA ARG A 42 10.54 22.24 -18.93
C ARG A 42 9.08 22.35 -19.35
N ARG A 43 8.59 23.59 -19.34
CA ARG A 43 7.32 23.94 -19.98
C ARG A 43 7.38 23.71 -21.49
N LEU A 44 6.27 23.24 -22.05
CA LEU A 44 6.11 23.03 -23.49
C LEU A 44 5.83 24.36 -24.20
N THR A 45 6.32 24.48 -25.41
CA THR A 45 5.93 25.57 -26.31
C THR A 45 4.57 25.30 -26.93
N GLU A 46 3.84 26.34 -27.35
CA GLU A 46 2.52 26.17 -27.98
C GLU A 46 2.56 25.23 -29.20
N ASP A 47 3.63 25.28 -29.98
CA ASP A 47 3.86 24.42 -31.14
C ASP A 47 4.11 22.95 -30.77
N GLU A 48 4.76 22.69 -29.64
CA GLU A 48 4.93 21.34 -29.11
C GLU A 48 3.61 20.79 -28.56
N ILE A 49 2.85 21.63 -27.85
CA ILE A 49 1.51 21.27 -27.36
C ILE A 49 0.57 20.97 -28.53
N LYS A 50 0.63 21.78 -29.59
CA LYS A 50 -0.13 21.58 -30.82
C LYS A 50 0.14 20.22 -31.47
N ASP A 51 1.40 19.82 -31.60
CA ASP A 51 1.78 18.53 -32.17
C ASP A 51 1.36 17.35 -31.25
N ILE A 52 1.44 17.50 -29.92
CA ILE A 52 0.93 16.52 -28.95
C ILE A 52 -0.59 16.35 -29.09
N LEU A 53 -1.34 17.46 -29.08
CA LEU A 53 -2.80 17.45 -29.21
C LEU A 53 -3.25 16.92 -30.58
N ALA A 54 -2.50 17.19 -31.64
CA ALA A 54 -2.75 16.62 -32.97
C ALA A 54 -2.66 15.08 -32.96
N CYS A 55 -1.64 14.50 -32.31
CA CYS A 55 -1.54 13.05 -32.12
C CYS A 55 -2.70 12.49 -31.26
N CYS A 56 -3.07 13.18 -30.18
CA CYS A 56 -4.23 12.77 -29.37
C CYS A 56 -5.54 12.78 -30.17
N VAL A 57 -5.76 13.81 -31.00
CA VAL A 57 -6.93 13.86 -31.90
C VAL A 57 -6.89 12.70 -32.90
N LEU A 58 -5.73 12.37 -33.48
CA LEU A 58 -5.59 11.22 -34.38
C LEU A 58 -5.91 9.88 -33.71
N GLY A 59 -5.44 9.67 -32.47
CA GLY A 59 -5.78 8.48 -31.67
C GLY A 59 -7.27 8.41 -31.32
N LEU A 60 -7.86 9.52 -30.87
CA LEU A 60 -9.29 9.60 -30.56
C LEU A 60 -10.16 9.42 -31.80
N MET A 61 -9.77 9.96 -32.97
CA MET A 61 -10.49 9.74 -34.23
C MET A 61 -10.57 8.26 -34.56
N TYR A 62 -9.47 7.53 -34.38
CA TYR A 62 -9.43 6.09 -34.59
C TYR A 62 -10.34 5.36 -33.61
N MET A 63 -10.22 5.61 -32.30
CA MET A 63 -11.05 4.98 -31.27
C MET A 63 -12.55 5.25 -31.49
N HIS A 64 -12.92 6.50 -31.76
CA HIS A 64 -14.32 6.89 -31.99
C HIS A 64 -14.87 6.28 -33.29
N SER A 65 -14.03 6.06 -34.30
CA SER A 65 -14.44 5.34 -35.52
C SER A 65 -14.77 3.87 -35.27
N LYS A 66 -14.22 3.29 -34.19
CA LYS A 66 -14.49 1.93 -33.71
C LYS A 66 -15.61 1.88 -32.66
N GLY A 67 -16.23 3.01 -32.32
CA GLY A 67 -17.26 3.06 -31.27
C GLY A 67 -16.71 2.98 -29.85
N ILE A 68 -15.41 3.24 -29.65
CA ILE A 68 -14.74 3.17 -28.35
C ILE A 68 -14.61 4.57 -27.76
N ILE A 69 -14.96 4.75 -26.49
CA ILE A 69 -14.77 6.00 -25.73
C ILE A 69 -13.62 5.78 -24.73
N HIS A 70 -12.65 6.69 -24.66
CA HIS A 70 -11.44 6.51 -23.83
C HIS A 70 -11.70 6.75 -22.33
N ARG A 71 -12.40 7.84 -21.98
CA ARG A 71 -12.82 8.26 -20.63
C ARG A 71 -11.75 8.68 -19.62
N ASP A 72 -10.46 8.66 -19.96
CA ASP A 72 -9.37 9.07 -19.04
C ASP A 72 -8.22 9.80 -19.76
N ILE A 73 -8.57 10.77 -20.59
CA ILE A 73 -7.58 11.60 -21.31
C ILE A 73 -6.99 12.65 -20.36
N LYS A 74 -5.70 12.52 -20.05
CA LYS A 74 -4.90 13.43 -19.20
C LYS A 74 -3.40 13.29 -19.50
N GLY A 75 -2.58 14.26 -19.08
CA GLY A 75 -1.13 14.24 -19.33
C GLY A 75 -0.41 12.96 -18.85
N ALA A 76 -0.91 12.32 -17.79
CA ALA A 76 -0.38 11.07 -17.23
C ALA A 76 -0.69 9.82 -18.07
N ASN A 77 -1.64 9.89 -19.02
CA ASN A 77 -2.01 8.78 -19.91
C ASN A 77 -1.60 9.04 -21.37
N ILE A 78 -0.76 10.06 -21.59
CA ILE A 78 -0.24 10.45 -22.90
C ILE A 78 1.26 10.15 -22.90
N PHE A 79 1.68 9.18 -23.70
CA PHE A 79 3.04 8.66 -23.71
C PHE A 79 3.87 9.18 -24.89
N LEU A 80 5.17 9.39 -24.66
CA LEU A 80 6.13 9.80 -25.67
C LEU A 80 6.85 8.58 -26.28
N SER A 81 6.74 8.40 -27.60
CA SER A 81 7.34 7.27 -28.34
C SER A 81 8.73 7.61 -28.88
N GLN A 82 9.56 6.57 -29.07
CA GLN A 82 10.86 6.68 -29.73
C GLN A 82 10.79 7.10 -31.20
N LYS A 83 9.62 6.95 -31.84
CA LYS A 83 9.40 7.34 -33.23
C LYS A 83 9.00 8.81 -33.40
N GLY A 84 9.03 9.62 -32.33
CA GLY A 84 8.60 11.03 -32.41
C GLY A 84 7.09 11.19 -32.58
N VAL A 85 6.31 10.27 -32.02
CA VAL A 85 4.84 10.34 -31.96
C VAL A 85 4.37 10.26 -30.51
N VAL A 86 3.18 10.78 -30.25
CA VAL A 86 2.48 10.63 -28.98
C VAL A 86 1.46 9.50 -29.09
N LYS A 87 1.37 8.69 -28.02
CA LYS A 87 0.47 7.55 -27.93
C LYS A 87 -0.48 7.70 -26.74
N LEU A 88 -1.78 7.52 -26.98
CA LEU A 88 -2.78 7.40 -25.92
C LEU A 88 -2.69 6.01 -25.26
N GLY A 89 -2.61 5.96 -23.95
CA GLY A 89 -2.55 4.73 -23.16
C GLY A 89 -3.56 4.68 -22.02
N ASP A 90 -3.53 3.59 -21.24
CA ASP A 90 -4.47 3.28 -20.15
C ASP A 90 -5.96 3.23 -20.57
N PHE A 91 -6.36 2.06 -21.11
CA PHE A 91 -7.74 1.78 -21.50
C PHE A 91 -8.59 1.21 -20.35
N GLY A 92 -8.15 1.29 -19.09
CA GLY A 92 -8.82 0.66 -17.94
C GLY A 92 -10.26 1.13 -17.69
N LEU A 93 -10.65 2.28 -18.25
CA LEU A 93 -12.00 2.84 -18.16
C LEU A 93 -12.73 2.90 -19.53
N SER A 94 -12.12 2.38 -20.60
CA SER A 94 -12.68 2.44 -21.96
C SER A 94 -13.85 1.48 -22.15
N THR A 95 -14.85 1.87 -22.96
CA THR A 95 -16.04 1.03 -23.21
C THR A 95 -16.55 1.17 -24.65
N GLU A 96 -17.21 0.12 -25.16
CA GLU A 96 -17.89 0.10 -26.45
C GLU A 96 -19.30 0.71 -26.33
N THR A 97 -19.74 1.45 -27.35
CA THR A 97 -21.03 2.16 -27.35
C THR A 97 -22.29 1.28 -27.25
N VAL A 98 -22.20 -0.06 -27.27
CA VAL A 98 -23.38 -0.95 -27.36
C VAL A 98 -23.35 -2.02 -26.25
N HIS A 99 -24.37 -1.97 -25.37
CA HIS A 99 -24.73 -2.97 -24.35
C HIS A 99 -23.78 -3.20 -23.15
N SER A 100 -24.00 -2.43 -22.07
CA SER A 100 -24.24 -2.94 -20.70
C SER A 100 -24.13 -1.80 -19.68
N PHE A 101 -25.28 -1.26 -19.26
CA PHE A 101 -25.35 -0.51 -18.01
C PHE A 101 -25.26 -1.53 -16.86
N SER A 102 -24.04 -1.89 -16.47
CA SER A 102 -23.83 -2.43 -15.13
C SER A 102 -23.83 -1.26 -14.15
N THR A 103 -24.73 -1.30 -13.18
CA THR A 103 -24.81 -0.38 -12.04
C THR A 103 -23.63 -0.61 -11.08
N ARG A 104 -22.40 -0.42 -11.56
CA ARG A 104 -21.24 -0.24 -10.69
C ARG A 104 -21.17 1.24 -10.31
N LYS A 105 -21.64 1.55 -9.10
CA LYS A 105 -21.35 2.82 -8.40
C LYS A 105 -19.92 2.81 -7.84
N GLU A 106 -18.94 2.34 -8.61
CA GLU A 106 -17.52 2.48 -8.28
C GLU A 106 -16.97 3.61 -9.11
N VAL A 107 -16.87 4.77 -8.48
CA VAL A 107 -16.43 6.00 -9.13
C VAL A 107 -14.90 5.99 -9.19
N CYS A 108 -14.32 5.30 -10.17
CA CYS A 108 -12.87 5.30 -10.42
C CYS A 108 -12.49 6.34 -11.48
N GLY A 109 -11.56 7.25 -11.17
CA GLY A 109 -10.97 8.21 -12.10
C GLY A 109 -10.35 9.45 -11.43
N THR A 110 -9.46 10.15 -12.13
CA THR A 110 -8.92 11.45 -11.69
C THR A 110 -9.92 12.57 -12.06
N TYR A 111 -10.74 12.99 -11.10
CA TYR A 111 -11.95 13.79 -11.31
C TYR A 111 -11.81 15.13 -12.06
N ALA A 112 -10.61 15.72 -12.04
CA ALA A 112 -10.38 17.05 -12.58
C ALA A 112 -10.47 17.15 -14.13
N TRP A 113 -10.46 16.03 -14.86
CA TRP A 113 -10.60 16.02 -16.34
C TRP A 113 -12.00 15.58 -16.81
N MET A 114 -12.88 15.18 -15.88
CA MET A 114 -14.18 14.62 -16.23
C MET A 114 -15.13 15.64 -16.87
N ALA A 115 -15.88 15.19 -17.87
CA ALA A 115 -16.92 15.97 -18.51
C ALA A 115 -18.18 16.10 -17.63
N PRO A 116 -18.94 17.21 -17.72
CA PRO A 116 -20.17 17.41 -16.92
C PRO A 116 -21.20 16.29 -17.08
N GLU A 117 -21.34 15.74 -18.29
CA GLU A 117 -22.28 14.64 -18.56
C GLU A 117 -21.85 13.30 -17.94
N LEU A 118 -20.54 13.06 -17.77
CA LEU A 118 -20.01 11.87 -17.11
C LEU A 118 -20.30 11.87 -15.60
N ILE A 119 -20.30 13.04 -14.96
CA ILE A 119 -20.68 13.20 -13.54
C ILE A 119 -22.13 12.74 -13.32
N ASN A 120 -22.99 12.94 -14.31
CA ASN A 120 -24.38 12.50 -14.29
C ASN A 120 -24.58 11.07 -14.84
N GLY A 121 -23.49 10.31 -15.12
CA GLY A 121 -23.55 8.94 -15.62
C GLY A 121 -23.80 8.78 -17.13
N HIS A 122 -23.74 9.86 -17.91
CA HIS A 122 -24.11 9.88 -19.34
C HIS A 122 -22.88 10.14 -20.24
N GLY A 123 -21.88 9.25 -20.21
CA GLY A 123 -20.67 9.38 -21.03
C GLY A 123 -20.90 9.16 -22.53
N CYS A 124 -20.28 9.97 -23.37
CA CYS A 124 -20.32 9.85 -24.84
C CYS A 124 -18.94 10.12 -25.47
N GLN A 125 -18.78 9.92 -26.78
CA GLN A 125 -17.53 10.23 -27.50
C GLN A 125 -17.08 11.69 -27.30
N LYS A 126 -18.03 12.62 -27.23
CA LYS A 126 -17.73 14.04 -26.97
C LYS A 126 -17.24 14.29 -25.54
N SER A 127 -17.39 13.36 -24.61
CA SER A 127 -16.79 13.46 -23.27
C SER A 127 -15.26 13.42 -23.31
N ASP A 128 -14.66 12.68 -24.26
CA ASP A 128 -13.21 12.70 -24.49
C ASP A 128 -12.74 14.08 -25.00
N VAL A 129 -13.58 14.80 -25.75
CA VAL A 129 -13.28 16.16 -26.24
C VAL A 129 -13.19 17.18 -25.11
N TRP A 130 -14.04 17.05 -24.08
CA TRP A 130 -13.92 17.89 -22.89
C TRP A 130 -12.61 17.60 -22.16
N SER A 131 -12.33 16.32 -21.94
CA SER A 131 -11.11 15.86 -21.26
C SER A 131 -9.86 16.37 -22.00
N LEU A 132 -9.83 16.28 -23.33
CA LEU A 132 -8.78 16.85 -24.19
C LEU A 132 -8.64 18.38 -24.02
N GLY A 133 -9.74 19.11 -23.83
CA GLY A 133 -9.72 20.55 -23.56
C GLY A 133 -9.12 20.89 -22.19
N VAL A 134 -9.40 20.08 -21.16
CA VAL A 134 -8.77 20.23 -19.84
C VAL A 134 -7.27 19.88 -19.93
N THR A 135 -6.92 18.80 -20.64
CA THR A 135 -5.53 18.41 -20.90
C THR A 135 -4.77 19.49 -21.69
N ALA A 136 -5.42 20.18 -22.62
CA ALA A 136 -4.79 21.32 -23.29
C ALA A 136 -4.39 22.41 -22.29
N ILE A 137 -5.24 22.72 -21.29
CA ILE A 137 -4.87 23.67 -20.23
C ILE A 137 -3.74 23.10 -19.36
N GLU A 138 -3.79 21.82 -19.01
CA GLU A 138 -2.72 21.14 -18.26
C GLU A 138 -1.36 21.24 -18.95
N LEU A 139 -1.30 21.00 -20.26
CA LEU A 139 -0.06 21.08 -21.04
C LEU A 139 0.51 22.51 -21.11
N ALA A 140 -0.37 23.51 -21.10
CA ALA A 140 0.00 24.93 -21.14
C ALA A 140 0.45 25.45 -19.76
N GLU A 141 -0.31 25.13 -18.71
CA GLU A 141 -0.18 25.72 -17.38
C GLU A 141 0.46 24.77 -16.35
N THR A 142 0.90 23.58 -16.76
CA THR A 142 1.53 22.51 -15.96
C THR A 142 0.65 21.88 -14.88
N LYS A 143 -0.62 22.30 -14.78
CA LYS A 143 -1.62 21.77 -13.85
C LYS A 143 -3.01 21.85 -14.47
N SER A 144 -3.90 20.93 -14.08
CA SER A 144 -5.31 21.03 -14.45
C SER A 144 -5.95 22.25 -13.77
N PRO A 145 -6.90 22.94 -14.44
CA PRO A 145 -7.62 24.08 -13.87
C PRO A 145 -8.41 23.75 -12.60
N TYR A 146 -8.68 22.47 -12.34
CA TYR A 146 -9.44 22.02 -11.17
C TYR A 146 -8.59 21.32 -10.11
N GLN A 147 -7.27 21.21 -10.29
CA GLN A 147 -6.38 20.39 -9.47
C GLN A 147 -6.28 20.85 -8.01
N GLU A 148 -6.52 22.14 -7.73
CA GLU A 148 -6.38 22.74 -6.39
C GLU A 148 -7.71 22.78 -5.60
N TYR A 149 -8.82 22.34 -6.19
CA TYR A 149 -10.10 22.28 -5.50
C TYR A 149 -10.25 20.97 -4.70
N PRO A 150 -10.84 21.01 -3.49
CA PRO A 150 -11.29 19.81 -2.80
C PRO A 150 -12.25 18.99 -3.68
N LEU A 151 -12.23 17.66 -3.55
CA LEU A 151 -12.99 16.75 -4.42
C LEU A 151 -14.50 17.11 -4.52
N ALA A 152 -15.12 17.47 -3.40
CA ALA A 152 -16.53 17.87 -3.34
C ALA A 152 -16.81 19.16 -4.15
N GLU A 153 -15.82 20.03 -4.28
CA GLU A 153 -15.92 21.29 -5.02
C GLU A 153 -15.63 21.12 -6.51
N VAL A 154 -14.75 20.18 -6.90
CA VAL A 154 -14.42 19.89 -8.31
C VAL A 154 -15.68 19.63 -9.14
N PHE A 155 -16.61 18.80 -8.65
CA PHE A 155 -17.85 18.52 -9.36
C PHE A 155 -18.76 19.75 -9.50
N SER A 156 -18.81 20.58 -8.45
CA SER A 156 -19.56 21.84 -8.48
C SER A 156 -18.98 22.81 -9.50
N GLN A 157 -17.65 22.94 -9.56
CA GLN A 157 -16.95 23.81 -10.51
C GLN A 157 -17.15 23.35 -11.97
N ILE A 158 -17.04 22.05 -12.24
CA ILE A 158 -17.25 21.49 -13.58
C ILE A 158 -18.69 21.77 -14.05
N CYS A 159 -19.68 21.49 -13.21
CA CYS A 159 -21.10 21.61 -13.57
C CYS A 159 -21.62 23.05 -13.57
N LYS A 160 -21.16 23.91 -12.65
CA LYS A 160 -21.78 25.22 -12.36
C LYS A 160 -20.80 26.41 -12.34
N GLY A 161 -19.50 26.16 -12.25
CA GLY A 161 -18.48 27.21 -12.15
C GLY A 161 -18.29 28.02 -13.44
N PRO A 162 -17.33 28.97 -13.48
CA PRO A 162 -16.89 29.55 -14.75
C PRO A 162 -16.26 28.46 -15.64
N ILE A 163 -16.41 28.57 -16.97
CA ILE A 163 -15.68 27.69 -17.90
C ILE A 163 -14.21 28.12 -17.87
N PRO A 164 -13.25 27.22 -17.62
CA PRO A 164 -11.85 27.60 -17.57
C PRO A 164 -11.36 27.96 -18.97
N SER A 165 -10.44 28.93 -19.02
CA SER A 165 -9.85 29.42 -20.26
C SER A 165 -8.38 29.68 -20.07
N LEU A 166 -7.61 29.54 -21.15
CA LEU A 166 -6.22 29.97 -21.18
C LEU A 166 -6.08 31.49 -21.06
N ASP A 167 -4.96 31.94 -20.49
CA ASP A 167 -4.60 33.35 -20.40
C ASP A 167 -4.38 33.95 -21.80
N LYS A 168 -5.27 34.85 -22.21
CA LYS A 168 -5.25 35.52 -23.53
C LYS A 168 -4.00 36.37 -23.76
N THR A 169 -3.25 36.69 -22.71
CA THR A 169 -2.00 37.44 -22.81
C THR A 169 -0.79 36.55 -23.09
N LYS A 170 -0.89 35.24 -22.81
CA LYS A 170 0.22 34.27 -22.94
C LYS A 170 0.10 33.37 -24.15
N TRP A 171 -1.13 33.06 -24.58
CA TRP A 171 -1.40 32.04 -25.58
C TRP A 171 -2.10 32.62 -26.81
N SER A 172 -1.89 32.02 -27.98
CA SER A 172 -2.45 32.55 -29.21
C SER A 172 -3.98 32.56 -29.19
N PRO A 173 -4.63 33.54 -29.85
CA PRO A 173 -6.10 33.56 -29.95
C PRO A 173 -6.69 32.29 -30.56
N VAL A 174 -5.93 31.63 -31.44
CA VAL A 174 -6.33 30.38 -32.09
C VAL A 174 -6.33 29.22 -31.08
N TYR A 175 -5.33 29.16 -30.20
CA TYR A 175 -5.26 28.14 -29.16
C TYR A 175 -6.31 28.33 -28.06
N VAL A 176 -6.49 29.58 -27.60
CA VAL A 176 -7.56 29.92 -26.63
C VAL A 176 -8.94 29.55 -27.21
N ALA A 177 -9.17 29.82 -28.49
CA ALA A 177 -10.42 29.49 -29.16
C ALA A 177 -10.62 27.97 -29.33
N PHE A 178 -9.55 27.21 -29.58
CA PHE A 178 -9.59 25.74 -29.60
C PHE A 178 -10.04 25.17 -28.24
N VAL A 179 -9.40 25.61 -27.14
CA VAL A 179 -9.79 25.19 -25.78
C VAL A 179 -11.25 25.54 -25.47
N ALA A 180 -11.70 26.73 -25.85
CA ALA A 180 -13.09 27.14 -25.65
C ALA A 180 -14.10 26.28 -26.45
N ARG A 181 -13.73 25.79 -27.64
CA ARG A 181 -14.57 24.85 -28.42
C ARG A 181 -14.63 23.47 -27.76
N CYS A 182 -13.54 22.98 -27.18
CA CYS A 182 -13.52 21.73 -26.42
C CYS A 182 -14.37 21.82 -25.14
N LEU A 183 -14.30 22.95 -24.42
CA LEU A 183 -14.93 23.14 -23.12
C LEU A 183 -16.37 23.70 -23.19
N GLN A 184 -17.20 23.10 -24.04
CA GLN A 184 -18.64 23.39 -24.07
C GLN A 184 -19.39 22.45 -23.11
N ARG A 185 -20.12 23.01 -22.14
CA ARG A 185 -20.94 22.21 -21.18
C ARG A 185 -22.08 21.49 -21.88
N ASP A 186 -22.70 22.15 -22.84
CA ASP A 186 -23.69 21.55 -23.72
C ASP A 186 -23.00 20.63 -24.74
N VAL A 187 -23.20 19.32 -24.58
CA VAL A 187 -22.62 18.27 -25.43
C VAL A 187 -22.98 18.46 -26.90
N SER A 188 -24.15 19.04 -27.20
CA SER A 188 -24.58 19.28 -28.59
C SER A 188 -23.73 20.34 -29.29
N LYS A 189 -23.24 21.33 -28.53
CA LYS A 189 -22.38 22.43 -29.01
C LYS A 189 -20.91 22.05 -29.07
N ARG A 190 -20.51 20.96 -28.42
CA ARG A 190 -19.14 20.45 -28.45
C ARG A 190 -18.88 19.77 -29.80
N PRO A 191 -17.77 20.07 -30.49
CA PRO A 191 -17.44 19.42 -31.76
C PRO A 191 -17.12 17.94 -31.55
N SER A 192 -17.31 17.14 -32.60
CA SER A 192 -16.74 15.80 -32.71
C SER A 192 -15.23 15.88 -32.92
N VAL A 193 -14.52 14.79 -32.64
CA VAL A 193 -13.07 14.71 -32.88
C VAL A 193 -12.73 14.87 -34.38
N ARG A 194 -13.63 14.46 -35.28
CA ARG A 194 -13.48 14.69 -36.73
C ARG A 194 -13.54 16.18 -37.09
N GLU A 195 -14.43 16.92 -36.46
CA GLU A 195 -14.52 18.38 -36.65
C GLU A 195 -13.32 19.10 -36.01
N LEU A 196 -12.81 18.61 -34.87
CA LEU A 196 -11.58 19.12 -34.26
C LEU A 196 -10.33 18.87 -35.10
N ALA A 197 -10.30 17.81 -35.91
CA ALA A 197 -9.18 17.55 -36.80
C ALA A 197 -9.04 18.63 -37.90
N GLU A 198 -10.14 19.30 -38.23
CA GLU A 198 -10.19 20.40 -39.21
C GLU A 198 -10.05 21.79 -38.54
N ASP A 199 -9.85 21.82 -37.22
CA ASP A 199 -9.71 23.06 -36.46
C ASP A 199 -8.47 23.85 -36.92
N PRO A 200 -8.56 25.19 -37.08
CA PRO A 200 -7.41 26.02 -37.47
C PRO A 200 -6.18 25.84 -36.58
N PHE A 201 -6.35 25.46 -35.31
CA PHE A 201 -5.24 25.19 -34.40
C PHE A 201 -4.46 23.93 -34.76
N LEU A 202 -5.14 22.86 -35.20
CA LEU A 202 -4.55 21.52 -35.36
C LEU A 202 -4.35 21.06 -36.80
N LYS A 203 -5.14 21.60 -37.74
CA LYS A 203 -5.24 21.10 -39.13
C LYS A 203 -3.89 20.94 -39.83
N GLU A 204 -3.00 21.93 -39.69
CA GLU A 204 -1.67 21.89 -40.30
C GLU A 204 -0.80 20.78 -39.67
N SER A 205 -0.75 20.71 -38.33
CA SER A 205 0.00 19.68 -37.60
C SER A 205 -0.51 18.27 -37.89
N ILE A 206 -1.83 18.08 -37.97
CA ILE A 206 -2.44 16.79 -38.33
C ILE A 206 -2.06 16.38 -39.76
N THR A 207 -2.10 17.33 -40.70
CA THR A 207 -1.71 17.06 -42.09
C THR A 207 -0.25 16.66 -42.18
N ARG A 208 0.64 17.40 -41.52
CA ARG A 208 2.08 17.13 -41.46
C ARG A 208 2.37 15.77 -40.81
N ILE A 209 1.84 15.50 -39.63
CA ILE A 209 2.09 14.24 -38.89
C ILE A 209 1.58 13.02 -39.65
N ARG A 210 0.43 13.13 -40.35
CA ARG A 210 -0.06 12.04 -41.21
C ARG A 210 0.83 11.78 -42.42
N GLN A 211 1.43 12.83 -42.99
CA GLN A 211 2.34 12.71 -44.13
C GLN A 211 3.71 12.14 -43.72
N ASP A 212 4.25 12.64 -42.61
CA ASP A 212 5.61 12.32 -42.15
C ASP A 212 5.66 11.07 -41.25
N GLY A 213 4.51 10.59 -40.79
CA GLY A 213 4.38 9.49 -39.81
C GLY A 213 4.87 9.85 -38.40
N CYS A 214 5.41 11.06 -38.19
CA CYS A 214 5.94 11.54 -36.93
C CYS A 214 5.92 13.06 -36.83
N SER A 215 6.15 13.61 -35.62
CA SER A 215 6.47 15.02 -35.42
C SER A 215 7.96 15.16 -35.09
N TYR A 216 8.66 15.97 -35.89
CA TYR A 216 10.05 16.33 -35.59
C TYR A 216 10.19 17.10 -34.26
N ARG A 217 9.15 17.83 -33.81
CA ARG A 217 9.15 18.53 -32.52
C ARG A 217 9.08 17.54 -31.36
N ILE A 218 8.22 16.53 -31.48
CA ILE A 218 8.14 15.45 -30.49
C ILE A 218 9.45 14.64 -30.48
N ALA A 219 10.03 14.34 -31.65
CA ALA A 219 11.33 13.67 -31.73
C ALA A 219 12.46 14.46 -31.04
N ARG A 220 12.44 15.80 -31.18
CA ARG A 220 13.36 16.69 -30.47
C ARG A 220 13.12 16.67 -28.96
N LEU A 221 11.87 16.75 -28.51
CA LEU A 221 11.52 16.63 -27.09
C LEU A 221 12.05 15.32 -26.48
N CYS A 222 11.87 14.19 -27.16
CA CYS A 222 12.41 12.90 -26.71
C CYS A 222 13.95 12.92 -26.60
N SER A 223 14.63 13.64 -27.50
CA SER A 223 16.08 13.82 -27.47
C SER A 223 16.54 14.70 -26.29
N GLU A 224 15.76 15.71 -25.91
CA GLU A 224 16.01 16.56 -24.72
C GLU A 224 15.96 15.72 -23.44
N ILE A 225 14.93 14.89 -23.27
CA ILE A 225 14.80 13.94 -22.14
C ILE A 225 16.01 13.01 -22.05
N HIS A 226 16.46 12.50 -23.20
CA HIS A 226 17.61 11.61 -23.26
C HIS A 226 18.92 12.30 -22.87
N SER A 227 19.04 13.62 -23.09
CA SER A 227 20.24 14.39 -22.79
C SER A 227 20.38 14.75 -21.30
N GLU A 228 19.27 14.98 -20.58
CA GLU A 228 19.26 15.24 -19.13
C GLU A 228 19.50 13.99 -18.29
N LEU A 229 19.32 12.79 -18.86
CA LEU A 229 19.65 11.50 -18.23
C LEU A 229 21.15 11.15 -18.29
N LYS A 230 22.02 12.03 -18.83
CA LYS A 230 23.48 11.95 -18.64
C LYS A 230 23.88 12.83 -17.44
N PRO A 231 24.63 12.30 -16.45
CA PRO A 231 24.92 13.04 -15.22
C PRO A 231 25.84 14.24 -15.51
N ALA A 232 25.29 15.44 -15.34
CA ALA A 232 26.06 16.67 -15.17
C ALA A 232 26.67 16.70 -13.75
N THR A 233 27.89 17.21 -13.69
CA THR A 233 28.77 17.36 -12.52
C THR A 233 28.09 17.82 -11.23
N ALA A 234 28.48 17.17 -10.13
CA ALA A 234 28.11 17.46 -8.75
C ALA A 234 28.43 18.90 -8.32
N ASN A 235 27.44 19.59 -7.74
CA ASN A 235 27.57 20.36 -6.50
C ASN A 235 26.20 20.89 -6.00
N GLN A 236 25.81 20.40 -4.80
CA GLN A 236 24.86 20.95 -3.82
C GLN A 236 23.33 20.71 -3.97
N PRO A 237 22.58 20.67 -2.83
CA PRO A 237 21.85 19.46 -2.41
C PRO A 237 20.33 19.63 -2.39
N VAL A 238 19.58 18.57 -2.74
CA VAL A 238 18.14 18.45 -2.40
C VAL A 238 17.76 16.98 -2.14
N ILE A 239 17.43 16.72 -0.87
CA ILE A 239 16.34 15.89 -0.31
C ILE A 239 15.85 14.73 -1.18
N SER A 240 16.32 13.52 -0.87
CA SER A 240 15.78 12.25 -1.37
C SER A 240 14.71 11.71 -0.42
N SER A 241 13.44 11.75 -0.84
CA SER A 241 12.40 10.87 -0.33
C SER A 241 12.26 9.65 -1.23
N ILE A 242 12.02 8.50 -0.60
CA ILE A 242 11.70 7.18 -1.17
C ILE A 242 12.95 6.34 -1.51
N ALA A 243 13.54 5.79 -0.46
CA ALA A 243 14.44 4.65 -0.54
C ALA A 243 13.64 3.37 -0.28
N TYR A 244 13.57 2.48 -1.28
CA TYR A 244 13.40 1.05 -1.03
C TYR A 244 14.69 0.55 -0.38
N HIS A 245 14.60 0.08 0.86
CA HIS A 245 15.71 -0.57 1.56
C HIS A 245 15.88 -2.01 1.06
N THR A 246 17.02 -2.29 0.46
CA THR A 246 17.68 -3.60 0.52
C THR A 246 18.51 -3.68 1.83
N PRO A 247 18.64 -4.86 2.47
CA PRO A 247 19.41 -4.99 3.71
C PRO A 247 20.93 -4.91 3.50
N THR A 248 21.55 -4.21 4.45
CA THR A 248 22.95 -4.17 4.94
C THR A 248 23.77 -5.46 4.79
N GLN A 249 25.10 -5.50 4.70
CA GLN A 249 26.21 -4.53 4.62
C GLN A 249 27.50 -5.40 4.71
N PHE A 250 28.51 -5.23 3.84
CA PHE A 250 29.89 -5.60 4.18
C PHE A 250 30.88 -4.57 3.61
N ASP A 251 31.83 -4.28 4.49
CA ASP A 251 32.62 -3.07 4.62
C ASP A 251 33.97 -3.25 3.92
N TRP A 252 34.20 -2.54 2.80
CA TRP A 252 35.55 -2.27 2.31
C TRP A 252 35.58 -0.93 1.55
N MET A 253 36.66 -0.17 1.77
CA MET A 253 37.08 1.08 1.12
C MET A 253 36.73 2.43 1.77
N HIS A 254 37.41 2.71 2.88
CA HIS A 254 38.06 4.02 3.02
C HIS A 254 39.50 3.97 2.49
N ARG A 255 39.76 4.57 1.32
CA ARG A 255 40.95 5.39 1.00
C ARG A 255 40.81 6.09 -0.38
N PRO A 256 41.41 7.28 -0.55
CA PRO A 256 41.05 8.24 -1.61
C PRO A 256 41.75 7.96 -2.94
N ILE A 257 41.04 8.15 -4.07
CA ILE A 257 41.63 8.12 -5.41
C ILE A 257 41.30 9.43 -6.16
N VAL A 258 42.38 10.01 -6.68
CA VAL A 258 42.54 11.23 -7.49
C VAL A 258 41.78 11.11 -8.84
N PRO A 259 41.36 12.22 -9.49
CA PRO A 259 40.56 12.14 -10.72
C PRO A 259 41.37 11.55 -11.89
N THR A 260 40.78 10.62 -12.65
CA THR A 260 41.28 10.19 -13.97
C THR A 260 40.20 10.28 -15.05
N PRO A 261 40.61 10.44 -16.34
CA PRO A 261 39.81 11.00 -17.44
C PRO A 261 38.89 9.99 -18.11
N ASN A 262 38.07 10.46 -19.06
CA ASN A 262 37.13 9.72 -19.94
C ASN A 262 37.47 8.22 -20.16
N PRO A 263 36.47 7.31 -20.15
CA PRO A 263 36.71 5.89 -20.32
C PRO A 263 37.39 5.62 -21.68
N PRO A 264 38.48 4.85 -21.70
CA PRO A 264 39.18 4.53 -22.94
C PRO A 264 38.26 3.73 -23.85
N LYS A 265 38.40 3.91 -25.18
CA LYS A 265 37.86 2.94 -26.15
C LYS A 265 38.30 1.54 -25.72
N PRO A 266 37.42 0.50 -25.79
CA PRO A 266 37.80 -0.85 -25.43
C PRO A 266 39.08 -1.22 -26.17
N PRO A 267 40.04 -1.90 -25.50
CA PRO A 267 41.29 -2.31 -26.11
C PRO A 267 41.05 -2.97 -27.47
N LYS A 268 41.96 -2.79 -28.44
CA LYS A 268 41.85 -3.45 -29.76
C LYS A 268 41.76 -4.98 -29.68
N THR A 269 42.09 -5.54 -28.52
CA THR A 269 42.13 -6.96 -28.17
C THR A 269 40.82 -7.48 -27.56
N THR A 270 39.85 -6.62 -27.25
CA THR A 270 38.52 -7.04 -26.79
C THR A 270 37.61 -7.40 -27.97
N LEU A 271 37.04 -8.60 -27.96
CA LEU A 271 35.99 -9.02 -28.88
C LEU A 271 34.63 -8.78 -28.23
N VAL A 272 33.88 -7.82 -28.79
CA VAL A 272 32.50 -7.57 -28.39
C VAL A 272 31.57 -8.34 -29.32
N ILE A 273 30.75 -9.23 -28.76
CA ILE A 273 29.74 -9.99 -29.49
C ILE A 273 28.42 -9.23 -29.36
N SER A 274 28.01 -8.60 -30.46
CA SER A 274 26.75 -7.84 -30.56
C SER A 274 25.70 -8.54 -31.42
N LYS A 275 26.13 -9.52 -32.22
CA LYS A 275 25.32 -10.31 -33.14
C LYS A 275 26.03 -11.63 -33.46
N VAL A 276 25.28 -12.61 -33.97
CA VAL A 276 25.77 -13.96 -34.28
C VAL A 276 27.01 -13.96 -35.19
N SER A 277 27.07 -13.06 -36.18
CA SER A 277 28.21 -12.99 -37.10
C SER A 277 29.54 -12.65 -36.40
N ASP A 278 29.50 -12.01 -35.24
CA ASP A 278 30.69 -11.61 -34.50
C ASP A 278 31.41 -12.82 -33.89
N MET A 279 30.69 -13.91 -33.62
CA MET A 279 31.27 -15.18 -33.14
C MET A 279 32.22 -15.82 -34.17
N SER A 280 32.04 -15.50 -35.45
CA SER A 280 32.85 -16.03 -36.55
C SER A 280 34.14 -15.24 -36.79
N LEU A 281 34.35 -14.13 -36.08
CA LEU A 281 35.54 -13.29 -36.22
C LEU A 281 36.74 -13.96 -35.51
N LYS A 282 37.45 -14.84 -36.22
CA LYS A 282 38.66 -15.53 -35.74
C LYS A 282 39.85 -14.57 -35.60
N ARG A 283 39.80 -13.70 -34.59
CA ARG A 283 40.89 -12.77 -34.23
C ARG A 283 41.92 -13.50 -33.35
N VAL A 284 43.17 -13.53 -33.79
CA VAL A 284 44.25 -14.31 -33.16
C VAL A 284 44.77 -13.71 -31.83
N ASN A 285 44.46 -12.43 -31.56
CA ASN A 285 44.89 -11.71 -30.36
C ASN A 285 43.69 -11.14 -29.60
N VAL A 286 42.78 -12.02 -29.15
CA VAL A 286 41.69 -11.64 -28.24
C VAL A 286 42.09 -11.95 -26.80
N ASP A 287 42.08 -10.93 -25.94
CA ASP A 287 42.36 -11.08 -24.50
C ASP A 287 41.09 -11.00 -23.64
N SER A 288 40.00 -10.44 -24.16
CA SER A 288 38.73 -10.35 -23.46
C SER A 288 37.56 -10.52 -24.43
N ILE A 289 36.56 -11.29 -24.03
CA ILE A 289 35.29 -11.44 -24.76
C ILE A 289 34.17 -10.85 -23.91
N VAL A 290 33.35 -10.01 -24.54
CA VAL A 290 32.15 -9.42 -23.93
C VAL A 290 30.96 -9.68 -24.85
N ALA A 291 30.04 -10.54 -24.44
CA ALA A 291 28.75 -10.69 -25.13
C ALA A 291 27.74 -9.71 -24.55
N ASN A 292 27.17 -8.86 -25.40
CA ASN A 292 26.12 -7.92 -24.99
C ASN A 292 24.84 -8.68 -24.61
N PRO A 293 23.99 -8.14 -23.72
CA PRO A 293 22.74 -8.78 -23.37
C PRO A 293 21.86 -9.12 -24.59
N GLY A 294 21.22 -10.29 -24.57
CA GLY A 294 20.25 -10.74 -25.57
C GLY A 294 20.82 -11.30 -26.87
N VAL A 295 22.14 -11.51 -26.97
CA VAL A 295 22.78 -11.92 -28.23
C VAL A 295 22.89 -13.44 -28.37
N CYS A 296 23.01 -13.89 -29.64
CA CYS A 296 23.29 -15.28 -29.99
C CYS A 296 22.20 -16.30 -29.58
N ASN A 297 20.94 -15.88 -29.62
CA ASN A 297 19.76 -16.70 -29.34
C ASN A 297 19.10 -17.31 -30.59
N ASP A 298 19.83 -17.42 -31.70
CA ASP A 298 19.34 -18.09 -32.92
C ASP A 298 19.41 -19.62 -32.72
N GLU A 299 18.37 -20.36 -33.10
CA GLU A 299 18.30 -21.83 -33.01
C GLU A 299 19.45 -22.55 -33.72
N LYS A 300 20.09 -21.89 -34.68
CA LYS A 300 21.28 -22.41 -35.38
C LYS A 300 22.55 -22.32 -34.55
N VAL A 301 22.58 -21.48 -33.51
CA VAL A 301 23.73 -21.30 -32.61
C VAL A 301 23.63 -22.33 -31.48
N THR A 302 23.97 -23.58 -31.80
CA THR A 302 23.92 -24.70 -30.85
C THR A 302 25.26 -24.99 -30.18
N GLN A 303 26.34 -24.38 -30.67
CA GLN A 303 27.70 -24.56 -30.18
C GLN A 303 28.49 -23.25 -30.20
N TRP A 304 29.39 -23.08 -29.24
CA TRP A 304 30.35 -21.99 -29.22
C TRP A 304 31.79 -22.54 -29.07
N ASP A 305 32.48 -22.67 -30.20
CA ASP A 305 33.89 -23.06 -30.19
C ASP A 305 34.79 -21.88 -29.81
N MET A 306 35.24 -21.89 -28.56
CA MET A 306 36.16 -20.88 -28.01
C MET A 306 37.64 -21.27 -28.15
N SER A 307 37.96 -22.45 -28.70
CA SER A 307 39.33 -23.00 -28.74
C SER A 307 40.33 -22.12 -29.52
N PHE A 308 39.83 -21.23 -30.38
CA PHE A 308 40.61 -20.26 -31.14
C PHE A 308 41.16 -19.11 -30.28
N TYR A 309 40.56 -18.80 -29.13
CA TYR A 309 40.92 -17.65 -28.29
C TYR A 309 41.95 -18.00 -27.21
N ARG A 310 43.07 -18.62 -27.58
CA ARG A 310 44.08 -19.15 -26.62
C ARG A 310 44.75 -18.11 -25.72
N LYS A 311 44.60 -16.82 -26.01
CA LYS A 311 45.11 -15.69 -25.20
C LYS A 311 44.03 -15.03 -24.33
N LEU A 312 42.83 -15.62 -24.27
CA LEU A 312 41.71 -15.09 -23.51
C LEU A 312 42.04 -15.05 -22.01
N LYS A 313 41.92 -13.87 -21.43
CA LYS A 313 42.07 -13.59 -20.01
C LYS A 313 40.73 -13.44 -19.29
N SER A 314 39.72 -12.86 -19.93
CA SER A 314 38.40 -12.71 -19.32
C SER A 314 37.27 -13.00 -20.28
N LEU A 315 36.24 -13.66 -19.77
CA LEU A 315 34.98 -13.90 -20.47
C LEU A 315 33.83 -13.28 -19.68
N TYR A 316 33.08 -12.40 -20.32
CA TYR A 316 31.86 -11.81 -19.79
C TYR A 316 30.69 -12.08 -20.74
N VAL A 317 29.62 -12.69 -20.24
CA VAL A 317 28.38 -12.93 -20.97
C VAL A 317 27.25 -12.16 -20.29
N GLY A 318 26.65 -11.18 -20.96
CA GLY A 318 25.52 -10.41 -20.43
C GLY A 318 24.21 -11.21 -20.41
N ASP A 319 23.14 -10.61 -19.87
CA ASP A 319 21.86 -11.29 -19.64
C ASP A 319 21.26 -11.92 -20.91
N CYS A 320 20.53 -13.03 -20.74
CA CYS A 320 19.70 -13.65 -21.79
C CYS A 320 20.48 -13.99 -23.08
N CYS A 321 21.71 -14.51 -22.99
CA CYS A 321 22.51 -14.87 -24.16
C CYS A 321 22.57 -16.38 -24.42
N PHE A 322 22.88 -16.77 -25.66
CA PHE A 322 23.21 -18.17 -26.04
C PHE A 322 22.14 -19.23 -25.70
N LYS A 323 20.85 -18.88 -25.85
CA LYS A 323 19.68 -19.72 -25.53
C LYS A 323 19.84 -21.19 -25.92
N TYR A 324 20.30 -21.48 -27.14
CA TYR A 324 20.33 -22.84 -27.71
C TYR A 324 21.68 -23.57 -27.61
N VAL A 325 22.70 -22.98 -26.97
CA VAL A 325 24.00 -23.63 -26.79
C VAL A 325 23.90 -24.67 -25.68
N MET A 326 24.28 -25.92 -25.99
CA MET A 326 24.09 -27.08 -25.09
C MET A 326 25.39 -27.59 -24.45
N ASP A 327 26.54 -27.14 -24.94
CA ASP A 327 27.84 -27.56 -24.44
C ASP A 327 28.71 -26.33 -24.24
N PHE A 328 28.90 -25.95 -22.97
CA PHE A 328 29.82 -24.89 -22.57
C PHE A 328 31.07 -25.55 -22.01
N CYS A 329 32.09 -25.71 -22.87
CA CYS A 329 33.35 -26.33 -22.51
C CYS A 329 34.53 -25.37 -22.71
N MET A 330 35.29 -25.10 -21.65
CA MET A 330 36.55 -24.36 -21.72
C MET A 330 37.69 -25.18 -21.13
N SER A 331 38.64 -25.58 -21.96
CA SER A 331 39.79 -26.39 -21.52
C SER A 331 41.12 -25.87 -22.06
N GLY A 332 42.14 -25.82 -21.19
CA GLY A 332 43.52 -25.48 -21.57
C GLY A 332 43.74 -24.00 -21.88
N PHE A 333 43.00 -23.09 -21.25
CA PHE A 333 43.23 -21.64 -21.37
C PHE A 333 44.26 -21.19 -20.32
N ALA A 334 45.53 -21.21 -20.72
CA ALA A 334 46.67 -20.97 -19.82
C ALA A 334 46.69 -19.59 -19.13
N VAL A 335 45.98 -18.60 -19.68
CA VAL A 335 45.97 -17.22 -19.17
C VAL A 335 44.59 -16.70 -18.79
N LEU A 336 43.56 -17.56 -18.77
CA LEU A 336 42.21 -17.17 -18.35
C LEU A 336 42.22 -16.88 -16.85
N GLU A 337 41.68 -15.73 -16.46
CA GLU A 337 41.67 -15.18 -15.09
C GLU A 337 40.24 -15.09 -14.54
N SER A 338 39.22 -14.80 -15.36
CA SER A 338 37.83 -14.72 -14.91
C SER A 338 36.79 -15.17 -15.94
N ILE A 339 35.70 -15.76 -15.44
CA ILE A 339 34.47 -16.05 -16.19
C ILE A 339 33.29 -15.47 -15.42
N THR A 340 32.47 -14.68 -16.12
CA THR A 340 31.21 -14.14 -15.59
C THR A 340 30.10 -14.37 -16.61
N VAL A 341 29.03 -15.01 -16.17
CA VAL A 341 27.80 -15.22 -16.94
C VAL A 341 26.66 -14.59 -16.17
N GLU A 342 26.03 -13.58 -16.74
CA GLU A 342 24.87 -12.89 -16.16
C GLU A 342 23.55 -13.64 -16.46
N LYS A 343 22.45 -13.14 -15.92
CA LYS A 343 21.20 -13.90 -15.68
C LYS A 343 20.59 -14.48 -16.96
N LYS A 344 19.88 -15.62 -16.83
CA LYS A 344 19.12 -16.29 -17.90
C LYS A 344 19.94 -16.62 -19.16
N SER A 345 21.26 -16.73 -19.05
CA SER A 345 22.11 -17.09 -20.19
C SER A 345 22.28 -18.61 -20.28
N PHE A 346 22.38 -19.14 -21.49
CA PHE A 346 22.46 -20.59 -21.76
C PHE A 346 21.25 -21.38 -21.23
N SER A 347 20.06 -20.77 -21.24
CA SER A 347 18.80 -21.38 -20.80
C SER A 347 17.73 -21.24 -21.87
N CYS A 348 16.94 -22.29 -22.12
CA CYS A 348 15.87 -22.26 -23.13
C CYS A 348 14.47 -22.14 -22.58
N CYS A 349 14.27 -22.50 -21.32
CA CYS A 349 12.98 -22.44 -20.67
C CYS A 349 12.69 -21.01 -20.18
N ASP A 350 11.70 -20.35 -20.79
CA ASP A 350 10.94 -19.28 -20.15
C ASP A 350 9.91 -19.94 -19.21
N GLY A 351 10.37 -20.74 -18.23
CA GLY A 351 9.55 -21.62 -17.38
C GLY A 351 10.32 -22.75 -16.67
N MET A 352 9.63 -23.83 -16.25
CA MET A 352 10.25 -24.96 -15.54
C MET A 352 11.25 -25.73 -16.44
N PRO A 353 12.46 -26.06 -15.97
CA PRO A 353 13.51 -26.65 -16.79
C PRO A 353 13.14 -28.00 -17.42
N SER A 354 13.54 -28.21 -18.67
CA SER A 354 13.19 -29.44 -19.43
C SER A 354 14.04 -30.64 -18.98
N THR A 355 13.39 -31.75 -18.60
CA THR A 355 14.05 -33.00 -18.15
C THR A 355 14.82 -33.78 -19.24
N SER A 356 14.88 -33.24 -20.46
CA SER A 356 15.36 -33.92 -21.67
C SER A 356 16.70 -33.39 -22.22
N ARG A 357 17.25 -32.30 -21.66
CA ARG A 357 18.51 -31.72 -22.14
C ARG A 357 19.72 -32.32 -21.42
N HIS A 358 20.48 -33.15 -22.14
CA HIS A 358 21.80 -33.62 -21.71
C HIS A 358 22.89 -32.56 -21.96
N ALA A 359 22.67 -31.32 -21.51
CA ALA A 359 23.58 -30.20 -21.67
C ALA A 359 24.66 -30.18 -20.57
N ARG A 360 25.87 -29.70 -20.92
CA ARG A 360 27.06 -29.81 -20.07
C ARG A 360 27.79 -28.48 -19.93
N PHE A 361 28.17 -28.16 -18.69
CA PHE A 361 29.08 -27.09 -18.35
C PHE A 361 30.37 -27.70 -17.83
N ALA A 362 31.50 -27.42 -18.47
CA ALA A 362 32.81 -27.90 -18.03
C ALA A 362 33.92 -26.87 -18.21
N VAL A 363 34.69 -26.63 -17.14
CA VAL A 363 35.91 -25.82 -17.20
C VAL A 363 37.07 -26.62 -16.62
N SER A 364 38.12 -26.84 -17.42
CA SER A 364 39.28 -27.62 -16.99
C SER A 364 40.62 -27.02 -17.40
N ASP A 365 41.68 -27.35 -16.66
CA ASP A 365 43.07 -27.07 -17.06
C ASP A 365 43.34 -25.58 -17.38
N CYS A 366 42.70 -24.69 -16.60
CA CYS A 366 42.87 -23.24 -16.68
C CYS A 366 43.61 -22.75 -15.42
N PRO A 367 44.96 -22.84 -15.37
CA PRO A 367 45.75 -22.72 -14.14
C PRO A 367 45.78 -21.31 -13.54
N ARG A 368 45.26 -20.30 -14.24
CA ARG A 368 45.20 -18.90 -13.79
C ARG A 368 43.79 -18.40 -13.48
N LEU A 369 42.76 -19.23 -13.67
CA LEU A 369 41.37 -18.82 -13.45
C LEU A 369 41.19 -18.58 -11.96
N GLN A 370 40.74 -17.39 -11.57
CA GLN A 370 40.60 -16.97 -10.17
C GLN A 370 39.15 -16.91 -9.73
N THR A 371 38.24 -16.48 -10.61
CA THR A 371 36.82 -16.28 -10.26
C THR A 371 35.89 -16.87 -11.33
N LEU A 372 34.86 -17.59 -10.89
CA LEU A 372 33.73 -18.01 -11.71
C LEU A 372 32.43 -17.51 -11.08
N ARG A 373 31.66 -16.73 -11.84
CA ARG A 373 30.34 -16.24 -11.41
C ARG A 373 29.27 -16.59 -12.44
N ILE A 374 28.19 -17.18 -11.97
CA ILE A 374 27.01 -17.54 -12.76
C ILE A 374 25.79 -16.86 -12.12
N GLY A 375 25.07 -16.04 -12.88
CA GLY A 375 23.88 -15.32 -12.42
C GLY A 375 22.60 -16.17 -12.52
N ASP A 376 21.56 -15.74 -11.81
CA ASP A 376 20.28 -16.44 -11.66
C ASP A 376 19.70 -16.95 -13.00
N ASP A 377 19.02 -18.10 -12.94
CA ASP A 377 18.35 -18.78 -14.05
C ASP A 377 19.27 -19.16 -15.24
N SER A 378 20.60 -19.03 -15.10
CA SER A 378 21.55 -19.40 -16.15
C SER A 378 21.87 -20.89 -16.08
N PHE A 379 22.06 -21.52 -17.24
CA PHE A 379 22.27 -22.97 -17.34
C PHE A 379 21.19 -23.81 -16.61
N ALA A 380 19.96 -23.29 -16.50
CA ALA A 380 18.90 -23.92 -15.71
C ALA A 380 18.57 -25.35 -16.21
N ASP A 381 18.64 -25.56 -17.53
CA ASP A 381 18.40 -26.84 -18.21
C ASP A 381 19.64 -27.75 -18.32
N PHE A 382 20.77 -27.40 -17.70
CA PHE A 382 22.02 -28.17 -17.82
C PHE A 382 22.08 -29.28 -16.77
N SER A 383 22.37 -30.51 -17.22
CA SER A 383 22.35 -31.70 -16.37
C SER A 383 23.74 -32.14 -15.90
N GLN A 384 24.82 -31.47 -16.32
CA GLN A 384 26.19 -31.75 -15.86
C GLN A 384 26.96 -30.46 -15.60
N PHE A 385 27.66 -30.43 -14.47
CA PHE A 385 28.56 -29.36 -14.07
C PHE A 385 29.91 -29.94 -13.65
N SER A 386 31.01 -29.42 -14.21
CA SER A 386 32.35 -29.96 -13.95
C SER A 386 33.42 -28.87 -13.91
N LEU A 387 34.18 -28.81 -12.81
CA LEU A 387 35.36 -27.98 -12.65
C LEU A 387 36.56 -28.86 -12.28
N LYS A 388 37.62 -28.85 -13.10
CA LYS A 388 38.79 -29.73 -12.88
C LYS A 388 40.14 -29.04 -13.08
N HIS A 389 41.10 -29.32 -12.20
CA HIS A 389 42.50 -28.86 -12.33
C HIS A 389 42.63 -27.33 -12.46
N LEU A 390 42.01 -26.57 -11.55
CA LEU A 390 42.02 -25.10 -11.55
C LEU A 390 42.81 -24.58 -10.36
N SER A 391 44.14 -24.64 -10.48
CA SER A 391 45.11 -24.38 -9.39
C SER A 391 45.11 -22.97 -8.80
N ALA A 392 44.39 -22.02 -9.40
CA ALA A 392 44.31 -20.64 -8.95
C ALA A 392 42.88 -20.16 -8.61
N LEU A 393 41.87 -21.02 -8.77
CA LEU A 393 40.46 -20.64 -8.58
C LEU A 393 40.22 -20.41 -7.09
N LYS A 394 39.71 -19.23 -6.74
CA LYS A 394 39.47 -18.78 -5.36
C LYS A 394 37.99 -18.72 -5.01
N GLU A 395 37.15 -18.34 -5.96
CA GLU A 395 35.73 -18.06 -5.70
C GLU A 395 34.85 -18.63 -6.81
N VAL A 396 33.80 -19.34 -6.38
CA VAL A 396 32.71 -19.80 -7.25
C VAL A 396 31.39 -19.34 -6.66
N THR A 397 30.64 -18.54 -7.43
CA THR A 397 29.27 -18.12 -7.09
C THR A 397 28.32 -18.61 -8.17
N VAL A 398 27.24 -19.27 -7.76
CA VAL A 398 26.16 -19.73 -8.64
C VAL A 398 24.84 -19.18 -8.12
N GLY A 399 24.13 -18.40 -8.95
CA GLY A 399 22.86 -17.76 -8.62
C GLY A 399 21.67 -18.73 -8.56
N ASP A 400 20.49 -18.20 -8.27
CA ASP A 400 19.30 -19.00 -8.01
C ASP A 400 18.84 -19.79 -9.26
N ARG A 401 18.29 -20.99 -9.08
CA ARG A 401 17.72 -21.87 -10.12
C ARG A 401 18.68 -22.23 -11.27
N CYS A 402 19.98 -22.33 -10.99
CA CYS A 402 20.96 -22.83 -11.95
C CYS A 402 21.10 -24.36 -11.85
N PHE A 403 21.30 -25.05 -12.98
CA PHE A 403 21.50 -26.50 -13.05
C PHE A 403 20.41 -27.31 -12.34
N VAL A 404 19.14 -27.02 -12.66
CA VAL A 404 17.99 -27.73 -12.10
C VAL A 404 17.86 -29.08 -12.80
N PHE A 405 17.66 -30.15 -12.03
CA PHE A 405 17.71 -31.54 -12.49
C PHE A 405 19.10 -32.01 -12.92
N ILE A 406 20.12 -31.62 -12.14
CA ILE A 406 21.49 -32.09 -12.35
C ILE A 406 21.58 -33.61 -12.17
N SER A 407 22.37 -34.24 -13.04
CA SER A 407 22.74 -35.66 -12.93
C SER A 407 24.12 -35.84 -12.32
N LYS A 408 25.03 -34.89 -12.55
CA LYS A 408 26.40 -34.95 -12.05
C LYS A 408 27.01 -33.56 -11.80
N MET A 409 27.50 -33.34 -10.59
CA MET A 409 28.31 -32.19 -10.18
C MET A 409 29.71 -32.67 -9.81
N GLU A 410 30.75 -32.11 -10.42
CA GLU A 410 32.14 -32.44 -10.13
C GLU A 410 32.98 -31.18 -9.87
N MET A 411 33.72 -31.18 -8.77
CA MET A 411 34.74 -30.17 -8.44
C MET A 411 36.00 -30.89 -7.95
N ILE A 412 36.99 -31.02 -8.81
CA ILE A 412 38.15 -31.90 -8.56
C ILE A 412 39.45 -31.11 -8.73
N ASN A 413 40.33 -31.18 -7.73
CA ASN A 413 41.65 -30.54 -7.72
C ASN A 413 41.55 -29.03 -7.95
N LEU A 414 40.96 -28.34 -6.96
CA LEU A 414 40.83 -26.89 -6.88
C LEU A 414 41.49 -26.41 -5.56
N PRO A 415 42.81 -26.60 -5.38
CA PRO A 415 43.48 -26.51 -4.09
C PRO A 415 43.50 -25.10 -3.47
N LYS A 416 43.11 -24.06 -4.22
CA LYS A 416 43.04 -22.66 -3.77
C LYS A 416 41.62 -22.10 -3.67
N LEU A 417 40.60 -22.94 -3.87
CA LEU A 417 39.21 -22.50 -3.75
C LEU A 417 38.96 -22.15 -2.29
N GLU A 418 38.54 -20.92 -2.01
CA GLU A 418 38.31 -20.38 -0.67
C GLU A 418 36.80 -20.32 -0.37
N THR A 419 35.98 -19.94 -1.36
CA THR A 419 34.53 -19.78 -1.19
C THR A 419 33.70 -20.45 -2.30
N LEU A 420 32.64 -21.13 -1.89
CA LEU A 420 31.60 -21.69 -2.75
C LEU A 420 30.22 -21.24 -2.26
N GLU A 421 29.53 -20.45 -3.08
CA GLU A 421 28.21 -19.89 -2.76
C GLU A 421 27.17 -20.33 -3.78
N LEU A 422 26.07 -20.92 -3.30
CA LEU A 422 24.97 -21.44 -4.11
C LEU A 422 23.64 -20.76 -3.80
N GLY A 423 22.94 -20.30 -4.85
CA GLY A 423 21.60 -19.74 -4.78
C GLY A 423 20.51 -20.78 -4.56
N GLU A 424 19.26 -20.34 -4.44
CA GLU A 424 18.09 -21.19 -4.14
C GLU A 424 17.81 -22.18 -5.28
N LYS A 425 17.40 -23.42 -4.96
CA LYS A 425 17.09 -24.49 -5.95
C LYS A 425 18.25 -24.80 -6.91
N THR A 426 19.49 -24.58 -6.49
CA THR A 426 20.68 -24.83 -7.32
C THR A 426 21.13 -26.29 -7.20
N PHE A 427 21.62 -26.88 -8.29
CA PHE A 427 22.12 -28.27 -8.32
C PHE A 427 21.11 -29.30 -7.75
N MET A 428 19.82 -29.05 -7.95
CA MET A 428 18.75 -29.93 -7.53
C MET A 428 18.73 -31.18 -8.41
N GLY A 429 18.77 -32.37 -7.82
CA GLY A 429 18.59 -33.64 -8.54
C GLY A 429 17.13 -33.86 -8.97
N MET A 430 16.90 -34.80 -9.88
CA MET A 430 15.55 -35.23 -10.26
C MET A 430 15.10 -36.43 -9.43
N LYS A 431 13.93 -36.34 -8.77
CA LYS A 431 13.36 -37.44 -7.98
C LYS A 431 13.32 -38.74 -8.77
N GLY A 432 13.92 -39.79 -8.23
CA GLY A 432 14.01 -41.11 -8.88
C GLY A 432 15.24 -41.33 -9.78
N ARG A 433 15.88 -40.27 -10.29
CA ARG A 433 17.15 -40.38 -11.05
C ARG A 433 18.36 -40.28 -10.12
N SER A 434 19.49 -40.86 -10.51
CA SER A 434 20.75 -40.72 -9.77
C SER A 434 21.35 -39.35 -10.04
N CYS A 435 21.53 -38.57 -8.98
CA CYS A 435 22.35 -37.37 -8.97
C CYS A 435 23.60 -37.66 -8.11
N GLU A 436 24.76 -37.38 -8.69
CA GLU A 436 26.07 -37.59 -8.07
C GLU A 436 26.76 -36.25 -7.83
N VAL A 437 27.27 -36.04 -6.62
CA VAL A 437 28.08 -34.87 -6.27
C VAL A 437 29.46 -35.36 -5.85
N ILE A 438 30.50 -34.89 -6.54
CA ILE A 438 31.88 -35.30 -6.32
C ILE A 438 32.69 -34.03 -6.06
N MET A 439 33.29 -33.95 -4.88
CA MET A 439 34.18 -32.86 -4.48
C MET A 439 35.46 -33.45 -3.93
N GLU A 440 36.58 -33.25 -4.63
CA GLU A 440 37.86 -33.88 -4.32
C GLU A 440 38.99 -32.84 -4.39
N ASP A 441 39.91 -32.89 -3.41
CA ASP A 441 41.11 -32.04 -3.35
C ASP A 441 40.78 -30.54 -3.35
N LEU A 442 40.00 -30.11 -2.35
CA LEU A 442 39.54 -28.73 -2.12
C LEU A 442 40.11 -28.19 -0.80
N GLU A 443 41.41 -28.38 -0.59
CA GLU A 443 42.07 -28.16 0.71
C GLU A 443 41.94 -26.72 1.25
N SER A 444 41.79 -25.69 0.42
CA SER A 444 41.66 -24.31 0.92
C SER A 444 40.20 -23.85 1.15
N LEU A 445 39.21 -24.72 0.94
CA LEU A 445 37.80 -24.32 0.97
C LEU A 445 37.39 -23.98 2.41
N ALA A 446 37.17 -22.70 2.67
CA ALA A 446 36.87 -22.16 4.00
C ALA A 446 35.37 -21.91 4.21
N SER A 447 34.64 -21.50 3.16
CA SER A 447 33.19 -21.23 3.24
C SER A 447 32.44 -21.97 2.14
N PHE A 448 31.42 -22.73 2.55
CA PHE A 448 30.46 -23.37 1.66
C PHE A 448 29.02 -23.07 2.11
N THR A 449 28.35 -22.18 1.38
CA THR A 449 27.00 -21.73 1.70
C THR A 449 26.04 -21.98 0.55
N ALA A 450 24.79 -22.28 0.90
CA ALA A 450 23.70 -22.55 0.00
C ALA A 450 22.40 -21.96 0.55
N LYS A 451 21.49 -21.52 -0.34
CA LYS A 451 20.11 -21.17 0.03
C LYS A 451 19.19 -22.39 -0.02
N GLU A 452 17.92 -22.21 0.32
CA GLU A 452 16.89 -23.25 0.37
C GLU A 452 16.79 -24.11 -0.90
N GLU A 453 16.37 -25.36 -0.72
CA GLU A 453 16.16 -26.36 -1.78
C GLU A 453 17.40 -26.67 -2.67
N THR A 454 18.61 -26.34 -2.21
CA THR A 454 19.87 -26.61 -2.91
C THR A 454 20.38 -28.02 -2.64
N LEU A 455 20.99 -28.68 -3.64
CA LEU A 455 21.54 -30.04 -3.53
C LEU A 455 20.52 -31.08 -3.00
N LEU A 456 19.24 -30.85 -3.28
CA LEU A 456 18.16 -31.76 -2.96
C LEU A 456 18.16 -32.95 -3.93
N TYR A 457 17.68 -34.13 -3.50
CA TYR A 457 17.61 -35.35 -4.30
C TYR A 457 18.97 -35.89 -4.83
N VAL A 458 20.09 -35.49 -4.20
CA VAL A 458 21.40 -36.11 -4.41
C VAL A 458 21.38 -37.52 -3.84
N LYS A 459 21.67 -38.53 -4.66
CA LYS A 459 21.68 -39.94 -4.23
C LYS A 459 23.06 -40.40 -3.76
N LYS A 460 24.11 -39.85 -4.38
CA LYS A 460 25.49 -40.21 -4.11
C LYS A 460 26.35 -38.98 -3.88
N VAL A 461 27.14 -39.01 -2.81
CA VAL A 461 28.16 -38.01 -2.51
C VAL A 461 29.53 -38.67 -2.36
N ASP A 462 30.55 -38.03 -2.91
CA ASP A 462 31.95 -38.41 -2.76
C ASP A 462 32.76 -37.16 -2.39
N PHE A 463 33.15 -37.07 -1.12
CA PHE A 463 33.88 -35.94 -0.55
C PHE A 463 35.26 -36.40 -0.10
N LYS A 464 36.32 -35.90 -0.74
CA LYS A 464 37.70 -36.23 -0.38
C LYS A 464 38.57 -34.99 -0.22
N ASN A 465 39.36 -34.95 0.84
CA ASN A 465 40.36 -33.90 1.09
C ASN A 465 39.75 -32.48 1.11
N ILE A 466 38.82 -32.25 2.05
CA ILE A 466 38.15 -30.97 2.29
C ILE A 466 38.26 -30.63 3.79
N SER A 467 39.48 -30.40 4.25
CA SER A 467 39.82 -30.39 5.69
C SER A 467 39.75 -29.02 6.38
N HIS A 468 39.48 -27.94 5.64
CA HIS A 468 39.60 -26.56 6.14
C HIS A 468 38.29 -25.75 6.12
N LEU A 469 37.12 -26.40 6.07
CA LEU A 469 35.84 -25.69 6.17
C LEU A 469 35.67 -25.06 7.55
N GLU A 470 35.41 -23.75 7.58
CA GLU A 470 35.11 -22.97 8.78
C GLU A 470 33.63 -22.55 8.83
N GLU A 471 33.03 -22.27 7.67
CA GLU A 471 31.64 -21.85 7.52
C GLU A 471 30.87 -22.82 6.61
N VAL A 472 29.83 -23.45 7.16
CA VAL A 472 28.95 -24.38 6.43
C VAL A 472 27.51 -23.90 6.59
N GLY A 473 26.88 -23.53 5.49
CA GLY A 473 25.47 -23.12 5.45
C GLY A 473 24.70 -23.93 4.44
N LEU A 474 24.32 -25.16 4.78
CA LEU A 474 23.67 -26.11 3.84
C LEU A 474 22.26 -26.49 4.33
N PRO A 475 21.28 -25.56 4.28
CA PRO A 475 19.92 -25.80 4.75
C PRO A 475 19.25 -26.87 3.90
N HIS A 476 18.80 -27.96 4.54
CA HIS A 476 18.04 -29.04 3.91
C HIS A 476 18.76 -29.81 2.76
N ALA A 477 20.08 -29.65 2.59
CA ALA A 477 20.88 -30.36 1.58
C ALA A 477 21.08 -31.84 1.93
N PHE A 478 21.44 -32.68 0.94
CA PHE A 478 21.85 -34.09 1.10
C PHE A 478 20.82 -35.05 1.76
N ARG A 479 19.57 -34.61 1.95
CA ARG A 479 18.51 -35.42 2.60
C ARG A 479 18.14 -36.73 1.92
N ALA A 480 18.48 -36.89 0.64
CA ALA A 480 18.19 -38.07 -0.15
C ALA A 480 19.41 -38.96 -0.39
N VAL A 481 20.54 -38.68 0.27
CA VAL A 481 21.79 -39.41 0.07
C VAL A 481 21.62 -40.83 0.59
N THR A 482 21.88 -41.79 -0.29
CA THR A 482 21.81 -43.23 -0.01
C THR A 482 23.17 -43.91 -0.08
N ASP A 483 24.14 -43.26 -0.73
CA ASP A 483 25.51 -43.73 -0.90
C ASP A 483 26.46 -42.55 -0.64
N SER A 484 27.37 -42.68 0.32
CA SER A 484 28.29 -41.61 0.70
C SER A 484 29.69 -42.17 0.94
N THR A 485 30.68 -41.56 0.30
CA THR A 485 32.10 -41.74 0.61
C THR A 485 32.63 -40.42 1.12
N VAL A 486 33.15 -40.39 2.34
CA VAL A 486 33.70 -39.17 2.96
C VAL A 486 35.07 -39.50 3.53
N GLU A 487 36.12 -38.83 3.04
CA GLU A 487 37.50 -38.99 3.45
C GLU A 487 38.13 -37.62 3.73
N ASN A 488 38.54 -37.34 4.97
CA ASN A 488 39.15 -36.05 5.35
C ASN A 488 38.25 -34.83 5.01
N ALA A 489 36.97 -34.92 5.41
CA ALA A 489 35.93 -33.90 5.18
C ALA A 489 34.84 -33.96 6.28
N GLU A 490 35.27 -33.96 7.55
CA GLU A 490 34.43 -34.26 8.73
C GLU A 490 33.21 -33.33 8.86
N PHE A 491 33.36 -32.03 8.58
CA PHE A 491 32.26 -31.06 8.66
C PHE A 491 31.11 -31.36 7.68
N LEU A 492 31.43 -31.88 6.49
CA LEU A 492 30.42 -32.27 5.51
C LEU A 492 29.77 -33.62 5.84
N GLU A 493 30.48 -34.49 6.58
CA GLU A 493 29.91 -35.75 7.08
C GLU A 493 28.72 -35.48 8.03
N GLU A 494 28.82 -34.46 8.88
CA GLU A 494 27.73 -34.07 9.80
C GLU A 494 26.47 -33.58 9.07
N CYS A 495 26.62 -33.06 7.85
CA CYS A 495 25.49 -32.63 7.02
C CYS A 495 24.74 -33.79 6.36
N ILE A 496 25.26 -35.03 6.43
CA ILE A 496 24.63 -36.22 5.85
C ILE A 496 23.86 -36.98 6.96
N PRO A 497 22.52 -37.10 6.89
CA PRO A 497 21.73 -37.75 7.94
C PRO A 497 22.07 -39.25 8.12
N ARG A 498 22.34 -39.69 9.37
CA ARG A 498 22.52 -41.12 9.70
C ARG A 498 21.18 -41.87 9.68
N SER A 499 21.14 -43.06 9.06
CA SER A 499 19.89 -43.74 8.64
C SER A 499 18.92 -44.22 9.74
N THR A 500 19.18 -43.98 11.03
CA THR A 500 18.35 -44.48 12.15
C THR A 500 17.63 -43.41 12.98
N ASP A 501 18.00 -42.13 12.87
CA ASP A 501 17.38 -41.04 13.65
C ASP A 501 16.30 -40.28 12.87
N LEU A 502 16.37 -40.32 11.53
CA LEU A 502 15.44 -39.67 10.61
C LEU A 502 14.56 -40.71 9.91
N TYR A 503 13.25 -40.59 10.05
CA TYR A 503 12.28 -41.37 9.30
C TYR A 503 11.66 -40.51 8.21
N ILE A 504 11.82 -40.92 6.95
CA ILE A 504 11.32 -40.19 5.79
C ILE A 504 10.00 -40.80 5.33
N VAL A 505 8.94 -40.01 5.35
CA VAL A 505 7.63 -40.38 4.82
C VAL A 505 7.54 -39.95 3.36
N ASN A 506 7.77 -40.91 2.46
CA ASN A 506 7.75 -40.67 1.00
C ASN A 506 6.44 -41.05 0.33
N ASP A 507 5.58 -41.79 1.02
CA ASP A 507 4.28 -42.22 0.56
C ASP A 507 3.34 -42.48 1.75
N TYR A 508 2.08 -42.82 1.45
CA TYR A 508 1.06 -43.08 2.46
C TYR A 508 1.25 -44.39 3.22
N ILE A 509 2.01 -45.35 2.68
CA ILE A 509 2.30 -46.61 3.38
C ILE A 509 3.36 -46.33 4.46
N ALA A 510 4.41 -45.61 4.11
CA ALA A 510 5.43 -45.12 5.06
C ALA A 510 4.78 -44.30 6.18
N PHE A 511 3.82 -43.44 5.85
CA PHE A 511 3.05 -42.69 6.84
C PHE A 511 2.32 -43.60 7.84
N ASN A 512 1.62 -44.63 7.36
CA ASN A 512 0.87 -45.56 8.21
C ASN A 512 1.75 -46.56 8.96
N THR A 513 3.03 -46.68 8.61
CA THR A 513 3.98 -47.62 9.21
C THR A 513 5.08 -46.95 10.03
N MET A 514 4.94 -45.64 10.30
CA MET A 514 5.93 -44.90 11.08
C MET A 514 6.11 -45.49 12.49
N PRO A 515 7.35 -45.76 12.93
CA PRO A 515 7.62 -46.15 14.31
C PRO A 515 7.47 -44.95 15.24
N THR A 516 6.79 -45.12 16.37
CA THR A 516 6.65 -44.07 17.40
C THR A 516 7.95 -43.78 18.17
N THR A 517 8.99 -44.58 17.94
CA THR A 517 10.31 -44.47 18.59
C THR A 517 11.28 -43.51 17.90
N VAL A 518 10.93 -43.01 16.71
CA VAL A 518 11.79 -42.14 15.90
C VAL A 518 12.05 -40.80 16.58
N LYS A 519 13.20 -40.19 16.28
CA LYS A 519 13.55 -38.86 16.78
C LYS A 519 13.16 -37.74 15.82
N SER A 520 13.29 -37.96 14.52
CA SER A 520 12.94 -36.97 13.51
C SER A 520 12.04 -37.60 12.45
N VAL A 521 10.96 -36.90 12.10
CA VAL A 521 10.09 -37.25 10.97
C VAL A 521 10.18 -36.16 9.93
N SER A 522 10.46 -36.54 8.69
CA SER A 522 10.39 -35.65 7.53
C SER A 522 9.41 -36.22 6.51
N VAL A 523 8.34 -35.50 6.22
CA VAL A 523 7.37 -35.86 5.18
C VAL A 523 7.79 -35.18 3.89
N SER A 524 7.97 -35.96 2.83
CA SER A 524 8.30 -35.42 1.51
C SER A 524 7.12 -34.69 0.89
N ASP A 525 7.41 -33.76 -0.03
CA ASP A 525 6.40 -33.02 -0.77
C ASP A 525 5.38 -33.92 -1.49
N ASN A 526 4.13 -33.46 -1.51
CA ASN A 526 2.99 -34.07 -2.19
C ASN A 526 2.67 -35.49 -1.67
N VAL A 527 2.77 -35.70 -0.36
CA VAL A 527 2.49 -36.97 0.31
C VAL A 527 1.27 -36.84 1.25
N CYS A 528 0.62 -37.96 1.55
CA CYS A 528 -0.55 -38.04 2.45
C CYS A 528 -1.83 -37.30 1.98
N ASN A 529 -2.09 -37.27 0.66
CA ASN A 529 -3.24 -36.60 0.05
C ASN A 529 -4.47 -37.52 -0.19
N GLN A 530 -4.66 -38.53 0.65
CA GLN A 530 -5.77 -39.49 0.54
C GLN A 530 -7.04 -38.92 1.15
N GLU A 531 -8.17 -39.03 0.44
CA GLU A 531 -9.48 -38.57 0.96
C GLU A 531 -9.89 -39.25 2.28
N SER A 532 -9.36 -40.44 2.57
CA SER A 532 -9.60 -41.18 3.81
C SER A 532 -8.89 -40.58 5.03
N LEU A 533 -7.82 -39.81 4.84
CA LEU A 533 -7.08 -39.17 5.93
C LEU A 533 -7.73 -37.82 6.28
N LYS A 534 -8.70 -37.84 7.20
CA LYS A 534 -9.41 -36.62 7.64
C LYS A 534 -8.75 -35.89 8.80
N GLU A 535 -8.04 -36.59 9.66
CA GLU A 535 -7.40 -36.03 10.84
C GLU A 535 -6.09 -36.75 11.10
N TRP A 536 -5.13 -36.05 11.69
CA TRP A 536 -3.88 -36.63 12.14
C TRP A 536 -3.59 -36.17 13.56
N THR A 537 -3.58 -37.12 14.49
CA THR A 537 -3.23 -36.87 15.89
C THR A 537 -1.93 -37.58 16.22
N LEU A 538 -0.93 -36.80 16.67
CA LEU A 538 0.28 -37.34 17.28
C LEU A 538 0.19 -37.19 18.80
N GLU A 539 -0.02 -38.32 19.45
CA GLU A 539 0.02 -38.48 20.91
C GLU A 539 0.93 -39.68 21.23
N PHE A 540 1.69 -39.61 22.33
CA PHE A 540 2.57 -40.69 22.79
C PHE A 540 3.79 -41.00 21.89
N TRP A 541 4.47 -39.97 21.37
CA TRP A 541 5.76 -40.11 20.69
C TRP A 541 6.90 -39.64 21.61
N PRO A 542 7.46 -40.52 22.47
CA PRO A 542 8.32 -40.13 23.59
C PRO A 542 9.70 -39.63 23.17
N ASN A 543 10.10 -39.88 21.92
CA ASN A 543 11.42 -39.54 21.39
C ASN A 543 11.40 -38.49 20.29
N LEU A 544 10.22 -38.06 19.83
CA LEU A 544 10.12 -37.14 18.70
C LEU A 544 10.65 -35.76 19.10
N GLU A 545 11.73 -35.34 18.45
CA GLU A 545 12.42 -34.07 18.64
C GLU A 545 12.14 -33.08 17.50
N SER A 546 11.89 -33.56 16.27
CA SER A 546 11.55 -32.69 15.14
C SER A 546 10.49 -33.32 14.24
N LEU A 547 9.51 -32.52 13.84
CA LEU A 547 8.52 -32.88 12.82
C LEU A 547 8.56 -31.85 11.69
N GLU A 548 8.93 -32.30 10.50
CA GLU A 548 8.95 -31.49 9.30
C GLU A 548 8.03 -32.08 8.24
N ILE A 549 7.15 -31.25 7.71
CA ILE A 549 6.20 -31.61 6.66
C ILE A 549 6.56 -30.79 5.43
N GLY A 550 6.90 -31.45 4.32
CA GLY A 550 7.14 -30.82 3.02
C GLY A 550 5.88 -30.17 2.46
N SER A 551 5.99 -29.58 1.27
CA SER A 551 4.91 -28.81 0.65
C SER A 551 3.83 -29.69 0.02
N TYR A 552 2.61 -29.17 -0.16
CA TYR A 552 1.50 -29.87 -0.83
C TYR A 552 1.05 -31.17 -0.15
N CYS A 553 1.25 -31.29 1.16
CA CYS A 553 0.91 -32.50 1.91
C CYS A 553 -0.45 -32.40 2.61
N PHE A 554 -1.05 -33.55 2.92
CA PHE A 554 -2.24 -33.62 3.77
C PHE A 554 -3.47 -32.86 3.25
N LYS A 555 -3.67 -32.79 1.93
CA LYS A 555 -4.76 -32.04 1.25
C LYS A 555 -6.14 -32.20 1.90
N TYR A 556 -6.53 -33.43 2.23
CA TYR A 556 -7.85 -33.75 2.79
C TYR A 556 -7.87 -33.90 4.31
N CYS A 557 -6.73 -33.71 4.97
CA CYS A 557 -6.61 -33.75 6.42
C CYS A 557 -7.01 -32.39 6.98
N LYS A 558 -8.18 -32.34 7.61
CA LYS A 558 -8.75 -31.11 8.14
C LYS A 558 -8.13 -30.70 9.46
N LEU A 559 -7.76 -31.65 10.33
CA LEU A 559 -7.27 -31.34 11.68
C LEU A 559 -5.93 -32.02 11.97
N LEU A 560 -4.93 -31.22 12.34
CA LEU A 560 -3.66 -31.68 12.91
C LEU A 560 -3.64 -31.40 14.41
N THR A 561 -3.44 -32.46 15.22
CA THR A 561 -3.29 -32.35 16.67
C THR A 561 -1.94 -32.87 17.12
N LEU A 562 -1.13 -32.02 17.75
CA LEU A 562 0.12 -32.36 18.40
C LEU A 562 -0.07 -32.27 19.92
N LYS A 563 -0.04 -33.42 20.61
CA LYS A 563 -0.38 -33.46 22.04
C LYS A 563 0.63 -34.24 22.86
N SER A 564 1.09 -33.62 23.96
CA SER A 564 1.98 -34.26 24.94
C SER A 564 3.30 -34.78 24.34
N LEU A 565 3.84 -34.07 23.33
CA LEU A 565 5.11 -34.39 22.68
C LEU A 565 6.25 -33.69 23.43
N PHE A 566 6.60 -34.21 24.60
CA PHE A 566 7.48 -33.54 25.55
C PHE A 566 8.92 -33.31 25.09
N LYS A 567 9.38 -34.02 24.05
CA LYS A 567 10.71 -33.83 23.45
C LYS A 567 10.71 -33.02 22.17
N LEU A 568 9.53 -32.68 21.62
CA LEU A 568 9.43 -31.97 20.35
C LEU A 568 10.03 -30.58 20.53
N LYS A 569 11.04 -30.26 19.72
CA LYS A 569 11.76 -28.99 19.72
C LYS A 569 11.36 -28.14 18.52
N THR A 570 11.25 -28.74 17.33
CA THR A 570 10.92 -28.01 16.10
C THR A 570 9.70 -28.61 15.40
N PHE A 571 8.82 -27.74 14.91
CA PHE A 571 7.69 -28.12 14.08
C PHE A 571 7.63 -27.21 12.85
N VAL A 572 7.81 -27.82 11.68
CA VAL A 572 7.88 -27.11 10.40
C VAL A 572 6.88 -27.70 9.42
N VAL A 573 6.14 -26.85 8.72
CA VAL A 573 5.20 -27.22 7.67
C VAL A 573 5.51 -26.37 6.44
N GLY A 574 5.67 -27.00 5.27
CA GLY A 574 5.87 -26.33 3.99
C GLY A 574 4.61 -25.59 3.52
N LYS A 575 4.58 -25.20 2.24
CA LYS A 575 3.45 -24.47 1.66
C LYS A 575 2.30 -25.39 1.24
N LEU A 576 1.08 -24.87 1.21
CA LEU A 576 -0.13 -25.57 0.73
C LEU A 576 -0.38 -26.93 1.40
N CYS A 577 -0.16 -27.02 2.71
CA CYS A 577 -0.45 -28.21 3.49
C CYS A 577 -1.77 -28.08 4.25
N PHE A 578 -2.46 -29.21 4.50
CA PHE A 578 -3.72 -29.23 5.26
C PHE A 578 -4.78 -28.28 4.69
N THR A 579 -4.84 -28.18 3.37
CA THR A 579 -5.84 -27.40 2.66
C THR A 579 -6.19 -28.06 1.33
N GLU A 580 -7.46 -27.99 0.96
CA GLU A 580 -7.92 -28.38 -0.38
C GLU A 580 -7.74 -27.24 -1.39
N ARG A 581 -7.41 -26.02 -0.90
CA ARG A 581 -7.35 -24.78 -1.65
C ARG A 581 -6.09 -24.65 -2.50
N THR A 582 -6.20 -23.92 -3.60
CA THR A 582 -5.08 -23.40 -4.38
C THR A 582 -4.91 -21.90 -4.13
N PHE A 583 -3.80 -21.30 -4.59
CA PHE A 583 -3.56 -19.85 -4.50
C PHE A 583 -4.62 -18.99 -5.23
N GLU A 584 -5.45 -19.61 -6.07
CA GLU A 584 -6.45 -18.97 -6.92
C GLU A 584 -7.83 -18.85 -6.22
N GLU A 585 -8.09 -19.67 -5.19
CA GLU A 585 -9.43 -19.81 -4.59
C GLU A 585 -9.69 -18.92 -3.36
N VAL A 586 -8.74 -18.07 -2.97
CA VAL A 586 -8.81 -17.31 -1.70
C VAL A 586 -9.64 -16.02 -1.83
N ASP A 587 -9.94 -15.56 -3.05
CA ASP A 587 -10.75 -14.36 -3.28
C ASP A 587 -12.27 -14.64 -3.46
N ALA A 588 -13.03 -14.12 -2.50
CA ALA A 588 -14.41 -13.64 -2.55
C ALA A 588 -15.59 -14.55 -2.99
N GLU A 589 -16.50 -14.76 -2.02
CA GLU A 589 -17.96 -15.00 -2.13
C GLU A 589 -18.53 -16.44 -2.10
N LYS A 590 -17.73 -17.52 -2.07
CA LYS A 590 -18.27 -18.90 -2.00
C LYS A 590 -17.59 -19.85 -1.00
N ILE A 591 -16.86 -19.32 -0.02
CA ILE A 591 -16.02 -20.17 0.84
C ILE A 591 -16.84 -20.71 2.03
N GLY A 592 -17.07 -22.03 2.01
CA GLY A 592 -17.42 -22.78 3.22
C GLY A 592 -16.21 -22.86 4.14
N VAL A 593 -16.41 -22.47 5.40
CA VAL A 593 -15.43 -22.65 6.47
C VAL A 593 -15.24 -24.15 6.69
N SER A 594 -14.00 -24.64 6.76
CA SER A 594 -13.75 -26.01 7.21
C SER A 594 -13.71 -26.05 8.74
N ASP A 595 -14.30 -27.08 9.36
CA ASP A 595 -14.20 -27.33 10.82
C ASP A 595 -12.77 -27.77 11.26
N GLY A 596 -11.79 -27.69 10.34
CA GLY A 596 -10.42 -28.13 10.53
C GLY A 596 -9.47 -27.07 11.09
N GLY A 597 -8.27 -27.49 11.48
CA GLY A 597 -7.16 -26.60 11.78
C GLY A 597 -6.00 -27.22 12.54
N LEU A 598 -5.36 -26.44 13.41
CA LEU A 598 -4.14 -26.81 14.14
C LEU A 598 -4.33 -26.68 15.66
N VAL A 599 -4.05 -27.77 16.37
CA VAL A 599 -4.04 -27.82 17.84
C VAL A 599 -2.68 -28.32 18.32
N ILE A 600 -1.97 -27.52 19.11
CA ILE A 600 -0.72 -27.91 19.77
C ILE A 600 -0.88 -27.70 21.28
N GLU A 601 -0.82 -28.81 22.03
CA GLU A 601 -1.00 -28.81 23.48
C GLU A 601 0.11 -29.59 24.20
N ASN A 602 0.63 -29.03 25.29
CA ASN A 602 1.60 -29.69 26.20
C ASN A 602 2.91 -30.13 25.52
N CYS A 603 3.33 -29.46 24.45
CA CYS A 603 4.64 -29.66 23.82
C CYS A 603 5.65 -28.70 24.47
N THR A 604 6.05 -29.01 25.70
CA THR A 604 6.72 -28.05 26.60
C THR A 604 8.14 -27.66 26.20
N LEU A 605 8.82 -28.45 25.37
CA LEU A 605 10.16 -28.16 24.84
C LEU A 605 10.15 -27.57 23.42
N LEU A 606 8.97 -27.36 22.83
CA LEU A 606 8.83 -26.82 21.48
C LEU A 606 9.38 -25.39 21.47
N ASN A 607 10.42 -25.15 20.68
CA ASN A 607 11.15 -23.89 20.59
C ASN A 607 10.73 -23.06 19.37
N SER A 608 10.33 -23.69 18.27
CA SER A 608 10.00 -23.03 17.02
C SER A 608 8.83 -23.71 16.32
N ILE A 609 7.90 -22.88 15.84
CA ILE A 609 6.84 -23.26 14.92
C ILE A 609 7.04 -22.44 13.64
N ASP A 610 7.10 -23.13 12.50
CA ASP A 610 7.14 -22.49 11.19
C ASP A 610 6.10 -23.12 10.26
N ILE A 611 5.10 -22.34 9.88
CA ILE A 611 4.02 -22.76 8.97
C ILE A 611 4.16 -21.98 7.67
N GLY A 612 4.38 -22.68 6.57
CA GLY A 612 4.58 -22.09 5.26
C GLY A 612 3.32 -21.50 4.64
N PRO A 613 3.47 -20.67 3.58
CA PRO A 613 2.36 -20.01 2.89
C PRO A 613 1.24 -20.99 2.47
N MET A 614 0.00 -20.54 2.60
CA MET A 614 -1.24 -21.24 2.29
C MET A 614 -1.52 -22.52 3.09
N SER A 615 -0.65 -22.89 4.03
CA SER A 615 -0.94 -24.02 4.90
C SER A 615 -2.06 -23.68 5.88
N PHE A 616 -3.01 -24.61 6.03
CA PHE A 616 -4.24 -24.42 6.80
C PHE A 616 -5.11 -23.24 6.29
N ALA A 617 -5.14 -22.98 4.98
CA ALA A 617 -5.81 -21.82 4.40
C ALA A 617 -7.28 -21.67 4.82
N ASP A 618 -8.05 -22.75 4.79
CA ASP A 618 -9.49 -22.81 5.08
C ASP A 618 -9.80 -23.29 6.50
N ALA A 619 -8.79 -23.31 7.37
CA ALA A 619 -8.92 -23.72 8.77
C ALA A 619 -9.57 -22.64 9.62
N SER A 620 -10.48 -23.05 10.50
CA SER A 620 -11.11 -22.18 11.50
C SER A 620 -10.63 -22.44 12.92
N VAL A 621 -9.95 -23.56 13.16
CA VAL A 621 -9.41 -23.94 14.47
C VAL A 621 -7.93 -23.60 14.54
N PHE A 622 -7.55 -22.77 15.51
CA PHE A 622 -6.14 -22.49 15.80
C PHE A 622 -5.97 -22.41 17.32
N GLN A 623 -5.16 -23.31 17.88
CA GLN A 623 -4.94 -23.38 19.32
C GLN A 623 -3.50 -23.76 19.67
N LEU A 624 -2.86 -22.91 20.46
CA LEU A 624 -1.56 -23.16 21.08
C LEU A 624 -1.72 -23.09 22.60
N LYS A 625 -1.35 -24.15 23.32
CA LYS A 625 -1.55 -24.23 24.77
C LYS A 625 -0.39 -24.93 25.48
N ASN A 626 0.07 -24.32 26.58
CA ASN A 626 1.14 -24.85 27.45
C ASN A 626 2.45 -25.12 26.68
N LEU A 627 2.90 -24.15 25.88
CA LEU A 627 4.14 -24.20 25.08
C LEU A 627 5.19 -23.29 25.72
N ASN A 628 5.64 -23.67 26.93
CA ASN A 628 6.41 -22.77 27.81
C ASN A 628 7.81 -22.42 27.29
N SER A 629 8.36 -23.20 26.34
CA SER A 629 9.70 -22.97 25.76
C SER A 629 9.66 -22.35 24.36
N LEU A 630 8.46 -22.04 23.82
CA LEU A 630 8.33 -21.53 22.45
C LEU A 630 8.99 -20.17 22.35
N GLN A 631 9.97 -20.02 21.46
CA GLN A 631 10.77 -18.80 21.25
C GLN A 631 10.38 -18.07 19.96
N THR A 632 10.09 -18.82 18.89
CA THR A 632 9.73 -18.27 17.59
C THR A 632 8.46 -18.93 17.05
N ALA A 633 7.58 -18.13 16.47
CA ALA A 633 6.39 -18.64 15.78
C ALA A 633 6.20 -17.85 14.47
N ALA A 634 6.14 -18.56 13.35
CA ALA A 634 5.87 -18.00 12.03
C ALA A 634 4.64 -18.68 11.39
N PHE A 635 3.71 -17.87 10.90
CA PHE A 635 2.50 -18.31 10.21
C PHE A 635 2.41 -17.65 8.84
N GLY A 636 3.20 -18.18 7.91
CA GLY A 636 3.43 -17.66 6.57
C GLY A 636 4.62 -16.70 6.49
N SER A 637 4.77 -16.10 5.32
CA SER A 637 5.79 -15.10 5.00
C SER A 637 5.19 -13.70 4.90
N VAL A 638 5.96 -12.69 5.32
CA VAL A 638 5.58 -11.28 5.17
C VAL A 638 5.91 -10.70 3.79
N THR A 639 6.56 -11.48 2.93
CA THR A 639 6.97 -11.07 1.56
C THR A 639 6.20 -11.79 0.46
N GLU A 640 5.39 -12.80 0.82
CA GLU A 640 4.64 -13.64 -0.12
C GLU A 640 3.22 -13.87 0.39
N ARG A 641 2.26 -14.01 -0.54
CA ARG A 641 0.86 -14.29 -0.22
C ARG A 641 0.75 -15.57 0.61
N SER A 642 0.33 -15.44 1.87
CA SER A 642 0.36 -16.54 2.83
C SER A 642 -1.02 -17.06 3.20
N ALA A 643 -1.98 -16.20 3.56
CA ALA A 643 -3.36 -16.57 3.87
C ALA A 643 -3.52 -17.82 4.76
N CYS A 644 -2.61 -18.04 5.72
CA CYS A 644 -2.74 -19.14 6.67
C CYS A 644 -3.92 -18.88 7.61
N PHE A 645 -4.75 -19.88 7.87
CA PHE A 645 -5.86 -19.81 8.83
C PHE A 645 -6.90 -18.71 8.49
N TYR A 646 -7.39 -18.64 7.26
CA TYR A 646 -8.47 -17.74 6.83
C TYR A 646 -9.83 -18.45 6.98
N PRO A 647 -10.70 -18.15 7.99
CA PRO A 647 -10.73 -16.96 8.86
C PRO A 647 -10.65 -17.28 10.37
N ALA A 648 -9.66 -18.06 10.82
CA ALA A 648 -9.55 -18.44 12.23
C ALA A 648 -9.32 -17.22 13.14
N ASN A 649 -9.81 -17.31 14.39
CA ASN A 649 -9.44 -16.33 15.41
C ASN A 649 -7.99 -16.53 15.84
N PHE A 650 -7.27 -15.43 16.04
CA PHE A 650 -5.88 -15.45 16.46
C PHE A 650 -5.78 -15.26 17.97
N VAL A 651 -5.54 -16.34 18.71
CA VAL A 651 -5.45 -16.30 20.18
C VAL A 651 -4.12 -16.86 20.64
N LEU A 652 -3.28 -15.99 21.19
CA LEU A 652 -2.03 -16.34 21.87
C LEU A 652 -2.11 -15.85 23.32
N ASP A 653 -2.12 -16.79 24.26
CA ASP A 653 -2.14 -16.49 25.69
C ASP A 653 -1.12 -17.34 26.44
N TYR A 654 -0.40 -16.72 27.37
CA TYR A 654 0.53 -17.38 28.29
C TYR A 654 1.65 -18.19 27.57
N LEU A 655 2.41 -17.53 26.70
CA LEU A 655 3.63 -18.07 26.06
C LEU A 655 4.85 -17.29 26.58
N PRO A 656 5.39 -17.64 27.77
CA PRO A 656 6.31 -16.78 28.51
C PRO A 656 7.69 -16.59 27.85
N MET A 657 8.11 -17.50 26.97
CA MET A 657 9.42 -17.48 26.29
C MET A 657 9.34 -17.04 24.84
N LEU A 658 8.17 -16.65 24.30
CA LEU A 658 8.04 -16.25 22.90
C LEU A 658 8.73 -14.90 22.69
N HIS A 659 9.73 -14.83 21.81
CA HIS A 659 10.53 -13.65 21.53
C HIS A 659 10.12 -12.96 20.23
N THR A 660 9.87 -13.75 19.19
CA THR A 660 9.55 -13.27 17.84
C THR A 660 8.30 -13.93 17.31
N LEU A 661 7.39 -13.12 16.79
CA LEU A 661 6.17 -13.57 16.14
C LEU A 661 6.12 -13.00 14.71
N THR A 662 5.95 -13.88 13.73
CA THR A 662 5.74 -13.52 12.33
C THR A 662 4.36 -13.99 11.87
N VAL A 663 3.57 -13.09 11.31
CA VAL A 663 2.27 -13.39 10.71
C VAL A 663 2.31 -12.96 9.25
N GLY A 664 2.18 -13.92 8.33
CA GLY A 664 2.33 -13.69 6.90
C GLY A 664 1.17 -12.92 6.27
N GLU A 665 1.36 -12.51 5.01
CA GLU A 665 0.37 -11.74 4.24
C GLU A 665 -0.99 -12.45 4.21
N TRP A 666 -2.09 -11.76 4.49
CA TRP A 666 -3.46 -12.30 4.60
C TRP A 666 -3.69 -13.38 5.67
N SER A 667 -2.66 -13.81 6.42
CA SER A 667 -2.82 -14.83 7.46
C SER A 667 -3.71 -14.30 8.58
N PHE A 668 -4.65 -15.14 9.04
CA PHE A 668 -5.68 -14.78 10.02
C PHE A 668 -6.54 -13.56 9.62
N SER A 669 -6.69 -13.31 8.32
CA SER A 669 -7.65 -12.33 7.82
C SER A 669 -9.10 -12.81 8.01
N ASP A 670 -10.05 -11.88 8.06
CA ASP A 670 -11.46 -12.12 8.39
C ASP A 670 -11.70 -12.69 9.81
N SER A 671 -10.74 -12.52 10.72
CA SER A 671 -10.87 -12.92 12.13
C SER A 671 -11.85 -12.03 12.90
N LEU A 672 -12.55 -12.60 13.89
CA LEU A 672 -13.42 -11.83 14.79
C LEU A 672 -12.64 -11.32 16.01
N HIS A 673 -11.71 -12.14 16.50
CA HIS A 673 -10.94 -11.85 17.70
C HIS A 673 -9.46 -12.10 17.45
N THR A 674 -8.67 -11.04 17.64
CA THR A 674 -7.21 -11.11 17.78
C THR A 674 -6.85 -10.83 19.24
N VAL A 675 -6.31 -11.82 19.94
CA VAL A 675 -5.98 -11.77 21.36
C VAL A 675 -4.51 -12.17 21.54
N ILE A 676 -3.71 -11.27 22.07
CA ILE A 676 -2.27 -11.47 22.33
C ILE A 676 -2.01 -11.04 23.78
N THR A 677 -1.98 -12.00 24.70
CA THR A 677 -1.92 -11.71 26.13
C THR A 677 -0.87 -12.52 26.89
N ASN A 678 -0.32 -11.93 27.94
CA ASN A 678 0.60 -12.61 28.87
C ASN A 678 1.86 -13.18 28.18
N LEU A 679 2.46 -12.42 27.25
CA LEU A 679 3.68 -12.81 26.54
C LEU A 679 4.86 -11.99 27.06
N SER A 680 5.42 -12.44 28.19
CA SER A 680 6.41 -11.67 28.97
C SER A 680 7.73 -11.41 28.25
N SER A 681 8.12 -12.25 27.29
CA SER A 681 9.39 -12.16 26.58
C SER A 681 9.27 -11.68 25.13
N LEU A 682 8.06 -11.37 24.65
CA LEU A 682 7.86 -10.99 23.25
C LEU A 682 8.53 -9.64 22.98
N GLN A 683 9.40 -9.58 21.98
CA GLN A 683 10.17 -8.38 21.63
C GLN A 683 9.81 -7.82 20.26
N LEU A 684 9.55 -8.69 19.28
CA LEU A 684 9.33 -8.33 17.89
C LEU A 684 8.09 -9.01 17.32
N MET A 685 7.25 -8.21 16.65
CA MET A 685 6.15 -8.69 15.82
C MET A 685 6.33 -8.19 14.38
N ASN A 686 6.40 -9.13 13.43
CA ASN A 686 6.42 -8.87 12.00
C ASN A 686 5.08 -9.30 11.40
N ILE A 687 4.38 -8.38 10.75
CA ILE A 687 3.01 -8.61 10.27
C ILE A 687 2.92 -8.25 8.78
N GLY A 688 2.46 -9.21 7.96
CA GLY A 688 2.32 -9.06 6.52
C GLY A 688 1.17 -8.14 6.11
N ASP A 689 1.03 -7.90 4.80
CA ASP A 689 -0.05 -7.06 4.27
C ASP A 689 -1.40 -7.73 4.55
N SER A 690 -2.39 -6.95 4.96
CA SER A 690 -3.76 -7.44 5.20
C SER A 690 -3.89 -8.59 6.22
N ALA A 691 -2.84 -8.86 7.00
CA ALA A 691 -2.85 -9.87 8.04
C ALA A 691 -3.61 -9.41 9.29
N LEU A 692 -4.18 -10.35 10.04
CA LEU A 692 -4.99 -10.08 11.25
C LEU A 692 -6.13 -9.09 10.97
N ASN A 693 -6.67 -9.11 9.75
CA ASN A 693 -7.78 -8.26 9.37
C ASN A 693 -9.08 -8.71 10.04
N GLY A 694 -9.86 -7.71 10.49
CA GLY A 694 -11.22 -7.94 10.96
C GLY A 694 -12.13 -8.42 9.82
N ASN A 695 -13.18 -9.13 10.19
CA ASN A 695 -14.20 -9.56 9.24
C ASN A 695 -15.06 -8.38 8.77
N SER A 696 -14.98 -8.00 7.50
CA SER A 696 -15.73 -6.86 6.95
C SER A 696 -17.26 -7.05 6.93
N LYS A 697 -17.74 -8.31 6.97
CA LYS A 697 -19.17 -8.67 6.90
C LYS A 697 -19.82 -8.86 8.26
N LYS A 698 -19.03 -9.03 9.33
CA LYS A 698 -19.51 -9.23 10.70
C LYS A 698 -19.21 -7.98 11.54
N GLY A 699 -20.07 -7.71 12.52
CA GLY A 699 -20.13 -6.41 13.22
C GLY A 699 -18.84 -5.97 13.92
N GLU A 700 -18.64 -6.40 15.17
CA GLU A 700 -17.53 -5.95 16.02
C GLU A 700 -16.34 -6.94 15.93
N CYS A 701 -15.19 -6.43 15.48
CA CYS A 701 -13.93 -7.17 15.41
C CYS A 701 -12.94 -6.59 16.42
N THR A 702 -12.41 -7.43 17.30
CA THR A 702 -11.67 -6.97 18.48
C THR A 702 -10.18 -7.29 18.38
N LEU A 703 -9.33 -6.31 18.71
CA LEU A 703 -7.91 -6.48 18.97
C LEU A 703 -7.62 -6.25 20.46
N LYS A 704 -7.15 -7.28 21.16
CA LYS A 704 -6.73 -7.19 22.56
C LYS A 704 -5.26 -7.55 22.69
N MET A 705 -4.45 -6.59 23.15
CA MET A 705 -3.06 -6.79 23.52
C MET A 705 -2.85 -6.38 24.98
N GLN A 706 -2.45 -7.32 25.82
CA GLN A 706 -2.31 -7.07 27.26
C GLN A 706 -1.13 -7.80 27.89
N ASN A 707 -0.42 -7.14 28.80
CA ASN A 707 0.70 -7.71 29.55
C ASN A 707 1.83 -8.18 28.60
N LEU A 708 2.39 -7.21 27.88
CA LEU A 708 3.49 -7.39 26.90
C LEU A 708 4.69 -6.51 27.29
N PRO A 709 5.30 -6.75 28.47
CA PRO A 709 6.27 -5.83 29.06
C PRO A 709 7.58 -5.71 28.27
N MET A 710 7.98 -6.70 27.48
CA MET A 710 9.23 -6.67 26.71
C MET A 710 9.06 -6.28 25.23
N LEU A 711 7.83 -5.98 24.79
CA LEU A 711 7.55 -5.70 23.38
C LEU A 711 8.17 -4.37 22.98
N LYS A 712 9.11 -4.42 22.01
CA LYS A 712 9.88 -3.26 21.54
C LYS A 712 9.45 -2.78 20.17
N THR A 713 9.08 -3.70 19.28
CA THR A 713 8.89 -3.42 17.85
C THR A 713 7.68 -4.14 17.32
N ILE A 714 6.79 -3.37 16.67
CA ILE A 714 5.76 -3.91 15.77
C ILE A 714 6.03 -3.30 14.38
N GLU A 715 6.35 -4.17 13.42
CA GLU A 715 6.46 -3.81 12.01
C GLU A 715 5.38 -4.53 11.21
N ALA A 716 4.35 -3.79 10.82
CA ALA A 716 3.32 -4.28 9.92
C ALA A 716 3.44 -3.66 8.53
N LYS A 717 3.05 -4.43 7.50
CA LYS A 717 2.82 -3.93 6.12
C LYS A 717 1.41 -3.33 6.01
N SER A 718 1.03 -2.89 4.80
CA SER A 718 -0.21 -2.13 4.63
C SER A 718 -1.44 -2.95 5.01
N ASN A 719 -2.47 -2.26 5.49
CA ASN A 719 -3.76 -2.85 5.81
C ASN A 719 -3.75 -3.93 6.91
N ALA A 720 -2.67 -4.14 7.67
CA ALA A 720 -2.76 -4.97 8.86
C ALA A 720 -3.78 -4.36 9.84
N PHE A 721 -4.67 -5.18 10.42
CA PHE A 721 -5.74 -4.73 11.31
C PHE A 721 -6.75 -3.72 10.71
N TYR A 722 -6.96 -3.70 9.38
CA TYR A 722 -7.77 -2.70 8.69
C TYR A 722 -9.21 -2.60 9.19
N PHE A 723 -9.91 -3.74 9.32
CA PHE A 723 -11.32 -3.82 9.72
C PHE A 723 -11.55 -4.02 11.22
N VAL A 724 -10.54 -3.82 12.06
CA VAL A 724 -10.70 -3.91 13.52
C VAL A 724 -11.50 -2.70 14.02
N SER A 725 -12.57 -2.96 14.77
CA SER A 725 -13.47 -1.91 15.31
C SER A 725 -13.18 -1.54 16.76
N ASP A 726 -12.70 -2.49 17.57
CA ASP A 726 -12.54 -2.32 19.01
C ASP A 726 -11.13 -2.73 19.45
N VAL A 727 -10.43 -1.82 20.12
CA VAL A 727 -9.03 -2.01 20.52
C VAL A 727 -8.86 -1.89 22.03
N VAL A 728 -8.21 -2.88 22.64
CA VAL A 728 -7.83 -2.88 24.06
C VAL A 728 -6.32 -3.11 24.17
N LEU A 729 -5.59 -2.08 24.61
CA LEU A 729 -4.12 -2.11 24.74
C LEU A 729 -3.74 -1.77 26.19
N LYS A 730 -3.16 -2.74 26.90
CA LYS A 730 -2.82 -2.57 28.33
C LYS A 730 -1.45 -3.12 28.65
N GLU A 731 -0.67 -2.41 29.47
CA GLU A 731 0.62 -2.89 29.99
C GLU A 731 1.63 -3.22 28.87
N ILE A 732 1.90 -2.23 27.99
CA ILE A 732 2.89 -2.31 26.90
C ILE A 732 3.89 -1.14 27.03
N PRO A 733 4.69 -1.07 28.12
CA PRO A 733 5.46 0.12 28.49
C PRO A 733 6.74 0.35 27.67
N ASN A 734 7.35 -0.69 27.12
CA ASN A 734 8.74 -0.64 26.60
C ASN A 734 8.84 -0.55 25.06
N MET A 735 7.73 -0.18 24.41
CA MET A 735 7.66 -0.12 22.96
C MET A 735 8.46 1.07 22.41
N THR A 736 9.29 0.80 21.40
CA THR A 736 10.23 1.77 20.81
C THR A 736 9.93 2.09 19.35
N TYR A 737 9.36 1.14 18.61
CA TYR A 737 9.03 1.29 17.20
C TYR A 737 7.66 0.70 16.91
N LEU A 738 6.84 1.47 16.19
CA LEU A 738 5.49 1.11 15.79
C LEU A 738 5.25 1.58 14.36
N SER A 739 5.02 0.63 13.45
CA SER A 739 4.62 0.90 12.07
C SER A 739 3.41 0.03 11.72
N ILE A 740 2.26 0.66 11.49
CA ILE A 740 1.03 -0.02 11.06
C ILE A 740 0.39 0.80 9.93
N PRO A 741 0.96 0.82 8.71
CA PRO A 741 0.45 1.64 7.62
C PRO A 741 -0.97 1.22 7.24
N SER A 742 -1.88 2.19 7.16
CA SER A 742 -3.30 1.98 6.83
C SER A 742 -4.06 1.04 7.79
N GLY A 743 -3.51 0.67 8.94
CA GLY A 743 -4.20 -0.17 9.93
C GLY A 743 -5.09 0.60 10.90
N LEU A 744 -6.07 -0.09 11.48
CA LEU A 744 -7.05 0.48 12.44
C LEU A 744 -7.85 1.68 11.89
N THR A 745 -8.02 1.78 10.58
CA THR A 745 -8.78 2.87 9.94
C THR A 745 -10.28 2.77 10.22
N CYS A 746 -10.79 1.56 10.50
CA CYS A 746 -12.18 1.31 10.86
C CYS A 746 -12.47 1.39 12.39
N LEU A 747 -11.53 1.92 13.17
CA LEU A 747 -11.61 1.96 14.64
C LEU A 747 -12.80 2.79 15.14
N LYS A 748 -13.60 2.19 16.02
CA LYS A 748 -14.75 2.82 16.70
C LYS A 748 -14.43 3.13 18.15
N GLU A 749 -13.86 2.16 18.87
CA GLU A 749 -13.57 2.27 20.30
C GLU A 749 -12.13 1.84 20.62
N ALA A 750 -11.49 2.59 21.53
CA ALA A 750 -10.15 2.29 22.02
C ALA A 750 -10.07 2.44 23.55
N VAL A 751 -9.45 1.46 24.20
CA VAL A 751 -9.15 1.46 25.64
C VAL A 751 -7.65 1.24 25.83
N LEU A 752 -6.95 2.28 26.31
CA LEU A 752 -5.51 2.26 26.53
C LEU A 752 -5.19 2.39 28.03
N ALA A 753 -4.20 1.63 28.50
CA ALA A 753 -3.59 1.81 29.82
C ALA A 753 -2.11 1.42 29.79
N ASN A 754 -1.20 2.36 30.06
CA ASN A 754 0.25 2.12 29.97
C ASN A 754 0.70 1.61 28.58
N ALA A 755 0.33 2.36 27.53
CA ALA A 755 0.60 2.03 26.12
C ALA A 755 0.92 3.31 25.31
N SER A 756 1.87 4.11 25.80
CA SER A 756 2.08 5.51 25.39
C SER A 756 2.42 5.73 23.90
N LEU A 757 3.09 4.79 23.23
CA LEU A 757 3.40 4.93 21.80
C LEU A 757 2.14 4.76 20.93
N PHE A 758 1.20 3.91 21.35
CA PHE A 758 -0.09 3.74 20.66
C PHE A 758 -1.00 4.96 20.82
N GLU A 759 -0.89 5.71 21.93
CA GLU A 759 -1.65 6.96 22.12
C GLU A 759 -1.35 8.01 21.03
N LYS A 760 -0.14 7.97 20.46
CA LYS A 760 0.31 8.86 19.38
C LYS A 760 0.03 8.32 17.98
N TYR A 761 -0.50 7.11 17.87
CA TYR A 761 -0.82 6.52 16.59
C TYR A 761 -2.12 7.14 16.05
N LYS A 762 -2.04 7.82 14.91
CA LYS A 762 -3.08 8.75 14.40
C LYS A 762 -4.52 8.20 14.46
N PRO A 763 -4.84 6.96 14.01
CA PRO A 763 -6.19 6.42 14.15
C PRO A 763 -6.68 6.28 15.59
N ILE A 764 -5.80 5.87 16.52
CA ILE A 764 -6.11 5.78 17.95
C ILE A 764 -6.24 7.19 18.54
N GLU A 765 -5.32 8.09 18.22
CA GLU A 765 -5.36 9.49 18.67
C GLU A 765 -6.67 10.17 18.23
N GLU A 766 -7.09 9.98 16.98
CA GLU A 766 -8.36 10.50 16.46
C GLU A 766 -9.57 9.86 17.15
N CYS A 767 -9.56 8.55 17.39
CA CYS A 767 -10.62 7.86 18.13
C CYS A 767 -10.75 8.39 19.57
N LEU A 768 -9.62 8.58 20.27
CA LEU A 768 -9.59 9.16 21.61
C LEU A 768 -10.05 10.63 21.59
N ARG A 769 -9.65 11.42 20.59
CA ARG A 769 -10.07 12.82 20.43
C ARG A 769 -11.57 12.95 20.13
N ARG A 770 -12.16 11.98 19.40
CA ARG A 770 -13.62 11.89 19.21
C ARG A 770 -14.38 11.66 20.52
N ARG A 771 -13.77 11.06 21.55
CA ARG A 771 -14.40 10.96 22.88
C ARG A 771 -14.49 12.31 23.62
N ASP A 772 -13.65 13.30 23.27
CA ASP A 772 -13.67 14.62 23.93
C ASP A 772 -14.74 15.56 23.36
N SER A 773 -15.19 15.34 22.11
CA SER A 773 -16.15 16.16 21.37
C SER A 773 -17.29 15.31 20.79
N TYR A 774 -18.51 15.51 21.30
CA TYR A 774 -19.70 14.75 20.90
C TYR A 774 -20.49 15.49 19.82
N LEU A 775 -20.73 14.82 18.68
CA LEU A 775 -21.51 15.36 17.55
C LEU A 775 -22.93 14.79 17.59
N ILE A 776 -23.93 15.66 17.56
CA ILE A 776 -25.36 15.29 17.51
C ILE A 776 -25.87 15.56 16.10
N CYS A 777 -26.28 14.51 15.40
CA CYS A 777 -26.85 14.59 14.05
C CYS A 777 -28.36 14.28 14.04
N LYS A 778 -28.84 13.48 14.99
CA LYS A 778 -30.23 13.03 15.12
C LYS A 778 -30.63 12.85 16.57
N LYS A 779 -31.93 12.68 16.83
CA LYS A 779 -32.48 12.58 18.19
C LYS A 779 -31.84 11.49 19.05
N GLU A 780 -31.56 10.32 18.48
CA GLU A 780 -31.02 9.17 19.22
C GLU A 780 -29.63 9.46 19.81
N ASP A 781 -28.85 10.33 19.17
CA ASP A 781 -27.51 10.68 19.60
C ASP A 781 -27.53 11.42 20.96
N MET A 782 -28.63 12.11 21.30
CA MET A 782 -28.77 12.77 22.61
C MET A 782 -28.84 11.78 23.78
N GLN A 783 -29.16 10.51 23.54
CA GLN A 783 -29.22 9.49 24.59
C GLN A 783 -27.84 8.89 24.92
N GLY A 784 -26.85 9.03 24.02
CA GLY A 784 -25.52 8.46 24.16
C GLY A 784 -24.47 9.39 24.77
N ILE A 785 -24.84 10.62 25.16
CA ILE A 785 -23.92 11.60 25.71
C ILE A 785 -23.48 11.17 27.12
N THR A 786 -22.17 11.01 27.31
CA THR A 786 -21.58 10.64 28.61
C THR A 786 -21.33 11.86 29.48
N SER A 787 -21.23 11.66 30.80
CA SER A 787 -20.97 12.75 31.76
C SER A 787 -19.56 13.37 31.65
N SER A 788 -18.65 12.72 30.92
CA SER A 788 -17.27 13.16 30.70
C SER A 788 -17.11 14.08 29.48
N VAL A 789 -18.15 14.32 28.70
CA VAL A 789 -18.08 15.14 27.48
C VAL A 789 -17.59 16.57 27.79
N THR A 790 -16.65 17.07 27.00
CA THR A 790 -16.10 18.43 27.15
C THR A 790 -16.58 19.38 26.06
N LYS A 791 -16.97 18.88 24.88
CA LYS A 791 -17.55 19.67 23.81
C LYS A 791 -18.77 18.99 23.21
N ILE A 792 -19.86 19.73 23.00
CA ILE A 792 -21.03 19.28 22.25
C ILE A 792 -21.18 20.13 21.00
N THR A 793 -21.27 19.49 19.84
CA THR A 793 -21.59 20.13 18.56
C THR A 793 -22.89 19.53 18.00
N VAL A 794 -23.84 20.37 17.61
CA VAL A 794 -25.06 19.93 16.92
C VAL A 794 -24.94 20.31 15.46
N ALA A 795 -24.95 19.30 14.59
CA ALA A 795 -24.74 19.49 13.15
C ALA A 795 -25.87 20.29 12.50
N LYS A 796 -25.56 20.99 11.41
CA LYS A 796 -26.52 21.79 10.65
C LYS A 796 -27.79 21.01 10.28
N ALA A 797 -28.93 21.65 10.47
CA ALA A 797 -30.27 21.12 10.18
C ALA A 797 -30.69 19.88 11.00
N SER A 798 -30.06 19.64 12.15
CA SER A 798 -30.34 18.50 13.03
C SER A 798 -31.36 18.78 14.14
N CYS A 799 -31.89 17.71 14.75
CA CYS A 799 -32.79 17.75 15.91
C CYS A 799 -34.10 18.53 15.67
N ASN A 800 -34.66 18.44 14.46
CA ASN A 800 -35.88 19.14 14.05
C ASN A 800 -37.16 18.32 14.21
N GLU A 801 -37.13 17.22 14.96
CA GLU A 801 -38.32 16.40 15.24
C GLU A 801 -39.25 17.08 16.27
N ILE A 802 -40.56 17.03 16.05
CA ILE A 802 -41.60 17.59 16.96
C ILE A 802 -41.48 17.04 18.39
N THR A 803 -40.91 15.84 18.54
CA THR A 803 -40.72 15.19 19.84
C THR A 803 -39.60 15.79 20.69
N ILE A 804 -38.73 16.65 20.13
CA ILE A 804 -37.66 17.34 20.87
C ILE A 804 -38.19 18.71 21.31
N ASN A 805 -38.85 18.73 22.46
CA ASN A 805 -39.41 19.96 23.03
C ASN A 805 -38.53 20.60 24.13
N LYS A 806 -37.49 19.90 24.61
CA LYS A 806 -36.58 20.37 25.67
C LYS A 806 -35.14 19.92 25.39
N LEU A 807 -34.19 20.84 25.56
CA LEU A 807 -32.75 20.61 25.59
C LEU A 807 -32.22 20.96 26.99
N ASP A 808 -31.80 19.96 27.77
CA ASP A 808 -31.29 20.13 29.13
C ASP A 808 -29.86 19.60 29.23
N LEU A 809 -28.89 20.51 29.31
CA LEU A 809 -27.47 20.17 29.39
C LEU A 809 -26.94 20.16 30.83
N SER A 810 -27.79 20.42 31.82
CA SER A 810 -27.41 20.47 33.24
C SER A 810 -26.64 19.24 33.78
N PRO A 811 -26.87 18.00 33.28
CA PRO A 811 -26.12 16.82 33.75
C PRO A 811 -24.61 16.81 33.40
N TYR A 812 -24.17 17.53 32.36
CA TYR A 812 -22.84 17.37 31.78
C TYR A 812 -21.81 18.32 32.41
N LYS A 813 -21.40 18.04 33.65
CA LYS A 813 -20.54 18.95 34.45
C LYS A 813 -19.13 19.18 33.88
N ALA A 814 -18.65 18.29 33.02
CA ALA A 814 -17.36 18.41 32.34
C ALA A 814 -17.38 19.34 31.11
N LEU A 815 -18.58 19.77 30.69
CA LEU A 815 -18.80 20.51 29.44
C LEU A 815 -18.12 21.89 29.48
N GLU A 816 -17.29 22.14 28.47
CA GLU A 816 -16.52 23.36 28.25
C GLU A 816 -17.05 24.18 27.07
N GLU A 817 -17.60 23.54 26.04
CA GLU A 817 -18.05 24.23 24.83
C GLU A 817 -19.35 23.63 24.27
N VAL A 818 -20.27 24.49 23.85
CA VAL A 818 -21.50 24.10 23.14
C VAL A 818 -21.62 24.89 21.85
N VAL A 819 -21.69 24.17 20.74
CA VAL A 819 -21.91 24.74 19.39
C VAL A 819 -23.17 24.13 18.81
N VAL A 820 -24.13 24.96 18.44
CA VAL A 820 -25.32 24.56 17.69
C VAL A 820 -25.23 25.21 16.32
N GLU A 821 -25.08 24.42 15.25
CA GLU A 821 -25.03 24.97 13.89
C GLU A 821 -26.41 25.45 13.41
N ASP A 822 -26.51 25.88 12.15
CA ASP A 822 -27.71 26.51 11.59
C ASP A 822 -28.92 25.57 11.48
N ASN A 823 -30.13 26.11 11.61
CA ASN A 823 -31.42 25.47 11.36
C ASN A 823 -31.68 24.25 12.28
N CYS A 824 -31.23 24.30 13.53
CA CYS A 824 -31.37 23.21 14.49
C CYS A 824 -32.54 23.45 15.46
N PHE A 825 -33.09 22.37 16.04
CA PHE A 825 -34.08 22.44 17.13
C PHE A 825 -35.37 23.23 16.82
N LYS A 826 -35.93 23.09 15.62
CA LYS A 826 -37.16 23.77 15.16
C LYS A 826 -38.29 23.80 16.20
N TYR A 827 -38.55 22.67 16.88
CA TYR A 827 -39.66 22.52 17.82
C TYR A 827 -39.26 22.55 19.30
N CYS A 828 -38.03 22.89 19.66
CA CYS A 828 -37.64 23.01 21.07
C CYS A 828 -38.26 24.26 21.71
N THR A 829 -38.79 24.16 22.93
CA THR A 829 -39.34 25.30 23.71
C THR A 829 -38.57 25.60 24.99
N SER A 830 -37.68 24.71 25.42
CA SER A 830 -37.00 24.85 26.71
C SER A 830 -35.54 24.48 26.55
N VAL A 831 -34.66 25.48 26.65
CA VAL A 831 -33.20 25.31 26.59
C VAL A 831 -32.61 25.65 27.95
N VAL A 832 -32.00 24.68 28.60
CA VAL A 832 -31.50 24.80 29.99
C VAL A 832 -30.03 24.42 30.07
N LEU A 833 -29.20 25.41 30.40
CA LEU A 833 -27.79 25.25 30.75
C LEU A 833 -27.61 25.76 32.19
N ARG A 834 -27.75 24.86 33.16
CA ARG A 834 -27.70 25.19 34.59
C ARG A 834 -26.58 24.47 35.33
N GLY A 835 -25.79 25.22 36.10
CA GLY A 835 -24.79 24.66 37.01
C GLY A 835 -23.64 23.98 36.26
N LEU A 836 -23.12 24.61 35.20
CA LEU A 836 -22.03 24.07 34.38
C LEU A 836 -20.73 24.80 34.73
N PRO A 837 -19.88 24.25 35.61
CA PRO A 837 -18.75 24.97 36.19
C PRO A 837 -17.61 25.21 35.21
N LYS A 838 -17.50 24.40 34.14
CA LYS A 838 -16.42 24.46 33.16
C LYS A 838 -16.82 25.10 31.82
N LEU A 839 -18.11 25.40 31.62
CA LEU A 839 -18.60 25.90 30.34
C LEU A 839 -17.97 27.27 30.05
N LYS A 840 -17.23 27.38 28.96
CA LYS A 840 -16.48 28.56 28.51
C LYS A 840 -17.22 29.29 27.40
N SER A 841 -17.86 28.59 26.46
CA SER A 841 -18.54 29.23 25.32
C SER A 841 -19.85 28.53 24.94
N LEU A 842 -20.79 29.35 24.46
CA LEU A 842 -22.02 28.92 23.81
C LEU A 842 -22.16 29.67 22.48
N GLU A 843 -22.26 28.92 21.38
CA GLU A 843 -22.49 29.46 20.04
C GLU A 843 -23.74 28.82 19.42
N VAL A 844 -24.65 29.65 18.91
CA VAL A 844 -25.88 29.22 18.24
C VAL A 844 -25.94 29.87 16.86
N GLY A 845 -25.96 29.03 15.83
CA GLY A 845 -25.99 29.39 14.41
C GLY A 845 -27.35 29.91 13.95
N TYR A 846 -27.45 30.18 12.64
CA TYR A 846 -28.57 30.85 11.99
C TYR A 846 -29.88 30.05 12.09
N HIS A 847 -31.01 30.71 12.42
CA HIS A 847 -32.35 30.10 12.40
C HIS A 847 -32.52 28.86 13.29
N SER A 848 -31.74 28.77 14.37
CA SER A 848 -31.81 27.67 15.34
C SER A 848 -32.76 28.01 16.50
N PHE A 849 -33.44 27.00 17.04
CA PHE A 849 -34.50 27.17 18.04
C PHE A 849 -35.65 28.08 17.57
N SER A 850 -36.07 27.94 16.32
CA SER A 850 -37.31 28.59 15.86
C SER A 850 -38.12 27.71 14.90
N PHE A 851 -39.44 27.70 15.07
CA PHE A 851 -40.36 27.04 14.12
C PHE A 851 -40.91 27.96 13.05
N MET A 852 -40.64 29.27 13.16
CA MET A 852 -41.15 30.29 12.25
C MET A 852 -40.39 30.26 10.93
N GLU A 853 -41.09 30.36 9.80
CA GLU A 853 -40.43 30.47 8.50
C GLU A 853 -39.88 31.88 8.29
N TYR A 854 -38.73 32.02 7.62
CA TYR A 854 -38.07 33.32 7.40
C TYR A 854 -39.02 34.39 6.82
N GLN A 855 -39.91 34.01 5.90
CA GLN A 855 -40.92 34.91 5.33
C GLN A 855 -41.90 35.47 6.35
N GLN A 856 -42.24 34.70 7.38
CA GLN A 856 -43.09 35.15 8.49
C GLN A 856 -42.32 36.07 9.45
N ILE A 857 -41.02 35.79 9.63
CA ILE A 857 -40.11 36.59 10.45
C ILE A 857 -39.99 38.01 9.88
N ILE A 858 -39.67 38.14 8.59
CA ILE A 858 -39.54 39.45 7.94
C ILE A 858 -40.87 40.20 7.80
N ALA A 859 -41.99 39.49 7.77
CA ALA A 859 -43.33 40.09 7.73
C ALA A 859 -43.85 40.53 9.11
N PHE A 860 -43.06 40.34 10.18
CA PHE A 860 -43.46 40.59 11.58
C PHE A 860 -44.74 39.84 11.99
N ASN A 861 -45.06 38.73 11.33
CA ASN A 861 -46.25 37.91 11.59
C ASN A 861 -45.88 36.74 12.52
N ILE A 862 -45.61 37.07 13.79
CA ILE A 862 -45.05 36.11 14.75
C ILE A 862 -46.10 35.55 15.69
N ALA A 863 -46.14 34.22 15.80
CA ALA A 863 -46.92 33.52 16.80
C ALA A 863 -46.19 33.54 18.16
N ARG A 864 -46.89 33.90 19.25
CA ARG A 864 -46.34 33.81 20.60
C ARG A 864 -46.28 32.36 21.05
N ARG A 865 -45.10 31.88 21.43
CA ARG A 865 -44.88 30.57 22.04
C ARG A 865 -44.34 30.77 23.45
N SER A 866 -44.81 29.95 24.40
CA SER A 866 -44.22 29.89 25.74
C SER A 866 -42.91 29.10 25.65
N ALA A 867 -41.82 29.78 25.34
CA ALA A 867 -40.50 29.18 25.16
C ALA A 867 -39.39 30.01 25.84
N SER A 868 -38.41 29.32 26.41
CA SER A 868 -37.41 29.93 27.30
C SER A 868 -35.99 29.41 27.08
N LEU A 869 -35.03 30.34 27.11
CA LEU A 869 -33.59 30.08 27.20
C LEU A 869 -33.11 30.42 28.62
N VAL A 870 -32.47 29.47 29.29
CA VAL A 870 -31.94 29.62 30.66
C VAL A 870 -30.45 29.32 30.69
N LEU A 871 -29.64 30.35 30.92
CA LEU A 871 -28.22 30.23 31.28
C LEU A 871 -28.07 30.65 32.75
N ASP A 872 -27.75 29.70 33.62
CA ASP A 872 -27.82 29.90 35.07
C ASP A 872 -26.66 29.21 35.79
N ASN A 873 -25.95 29.93 36.66
CA ASN A 873 -24.83 29.41 37.44
C ASN A 873 -23.75 28.72 36.56
N CYS A 874 -23.22 29.46 35.58
CA CYS A 874 -22.14 29.00 34.69
C CYS A 874 -20.90 29.89 34.90
N PRO A 875 -20.11 29.66 35.95
CA PRO A 875 -19.09 30.60 36.42
C PRO A 875 -17.87 30.78 35.50
N ALA A 876 -17.63 29.86 34.57
CA ALA A 876 -16.53 29.92 33.61
C ALA A 876 -16.95 30.52 32.23
N LEU A 877 -18.24 30.79 32.04
CA LEU A 877 -18.78 31.17 30.72
C LEU A 877 -18.26 32.55 30.34
N ASN A 878 -17.47 32.60 29.27
CA ASN A 878 -16.78 33.81 28.80
C ASN A 878 -17.46 34.46 27.59
N THR A 879 -18.10 33.66 26.73
CA THR A 879 -18.67 34.11 25.46
C THR A 879 -20.00 33.44 25.18
N VAL A 880 -20.98 34.23 24.79
CA VAL A 880 -22.27 33.75 24.26
C VAL A 880 -22.53 34.47 22.94
N ARG A 881 -22.72 33.70 21.87
CA ARG A 881 -23.09 34.20 20.54
C ARG A 881 -24.33 33.51 20.03
N ILE A 882 -25.31 34.29 19.60
CA ILE A 882 -26.54 33.80 18.98
C ILE A 882 -26.72 34.53 17.66
N GLU A 883 -26.72 33.80 16.55
CA GLU A 883 -26.88 34.35 15.21
C GLU A 883 -28.34 34.76 14.92
N ARG A 884 -28.56 35.43 13.78
CA ARG A 884 -29.87 35.91 13.37
C ARG A 884 -30.91 34.79 13.19
N CYS A 885 -32.17 35.16 13.39
CA CYS A 885 -33.39 34.36 13.29
C CYS A 885 -33.45 33.17 14.25
N SER A 886 -32.55 33.12 15.24
CA SER A 886 -32.55 32.10 16.28
C SER A 886 -33.31 32.57 17.51
N PHE A 887 -34.12 31.68 18.11
CA PHE A 887 -35.01 31.95 19.25
C PHE A 887 -36.20 32.90 18.99
N VAL A 888 -36.59 33.14 17.73
CA VAL A 888 -37.58 34.18 17.35
C VAL A 888 -38.87 34.11 18.18
N ASP A 889 -39.39 32.91 18.40
CA ASP A 889 -40.64 32.63 19.12
C ASP A 889 -40.47 32.43 20.63
N TYR A 890 -39.28 32.72 21.20
CA TYR A 890 -39.02 32.60 22.64
C TYR A 890 -39.41 33.89 23.36
N ASN A 891 -40.26 33.75 24.38
CA ASN A 891 -40.76 34.87 25.18
C ASN A 891 -40.00 35.08 26.50
N ALA A 892 -38.97 34.28 26.78
CA ALA A 892 -38.12 34.43 27.95
C ALA A 892 -36.64 34.08 27.67
N CYS A 893 -35.74 34.95 28.13
CA CYS A 893 -34.30 34.73 28.14
C CYS A 893 -33.76 35.10 29.52
N HIS A 894 -33.20 34.12 30.24
CA HIS A 894 -32.69 34.26 31.59
C HIS A 894 -31.18 34.07 31.60
N LEU A 895 -30.44 35.12 31.98
CA LEU A 895 -28.98 35.13 32.06
C LEU A 895 -28.58 35.46 33.51
N ASN A 896 -28.38 34.43 34.34
CA ASN A 896 -28.17 34.57 35.78
C ASN A 896 -26.82 33.99 36.22
N GLU A 897 -26.15 34.63 37.16
CA GLU A 897 -24.91 34.14 37.79
C GLU A 897 -23.80 33.78 36.77
N LEU A 898 -23.46 34.73 35.88
CA LEU A 898 -22.42 34.58 34.84
C LEU A 898 -21.21 35.51 35.07
N PRO A 899 -20.43 35.35 36.17
CA PRO A 899 -19.40 36.30 36.60
C PRO A 899 -18.18 36.38 35.67
N ALA A 900 -17.96 35.39 34.81
CA ALA A 900 -16.85 35.35 33.85
C ALA A 900 -17.19 35.94 32.47
N LEU A 901 -18.46 36.26 32.20
CA LEU A 901 -18.90 36.63 30.86
C LEU A 901 -18.21 37.92 30.40
N THR A 902 -17.49 37.85 29.28
CA THR A 902 -16.75 38.97 28.68
C THR A 902 -17.36 39.48 27.39
N GLU A 903 -18.03 38.61 26.64
CA GLU A 903 -18.65 38.93 25.36
C GLU A 903 -20.05 38.32 25.28
N LEU A 904 -21.01 39.14 24.87
CA LEU A 904 -22.38 38.73 24.60
C LEU A 904 -22.81 39.33 23.26
N ALA A 905 -23.18 38.46 22.31
CA ALA A 905 -23.59 38.88 20.97
C ALA A 905 -24.91 38.21 20.60
N PHE A 906 -25.85 39.01 20.09
CA PHE A 906 -27.08 38.53 19.49
C PHE A 906 -27.28 39.17 18.12
N GLY A 907 -27.43 38.35 17.08
CA GLY A 907 -27.62 38.80 15.71
C GLY A 907 -26.36 39.38 15.06
N ASP A 908 -26.54 39.80 13.81
CA ASP A 908 -25.53 40.42 12.95
C ASP A 908 -26.02 41.78 12.40
N THR A 909 -25.32 42.33 11.41
CA THR A 909 -25.68 43.63 10.78
C THR A 909 -26.97 43.57 9.93
N GLU A 910 -27.51 42.38 9.67
CA GLU A 910 -28.76 42.18 8.93
C GLU A 910 -29.95 42.04 9.90
N MET A 911 -31.19 42.03 9.37
CA MET A 911 -32.39 41.91 10.20
C MET A 911 -32.36 40.60 11.02
N SER A 912 -32.01 40.73 12.29
CA SER A 912 -31.61 39.67 13.17
C SER A 912 -32.79 38.94 13.79
N GLY A 913 -33.81 39.64 14.29
CA GLY A 913 -35.06 39.02 14.73
C GLY A 913 -34.92 37.86 15.73
N CYS A 914 -33.99 37.94 16.68
CA CYS A 914 -33.66 36.83 17.58
C CYS A 914 -34.73 36.59 18.66
N PHE A 915 -35.32 37.62 19.28
CA PHE A 915 -36.30 37.43 20.35
C PHE A 915 -37.52 38.34 20.17
N TYR A 916 -38.72 37.76 20.04
CA TYR A 916 -39.98 38.51 19.97
C TYR A 916 -40.79 38.37 21.26
N TYR A 917 -41.35 39.47 21.73
CA TYR A 917 -42.12 39.55 22.98
C TYR A 917 -41.36 39.07 24.23
N CYS A 918 -40.02 39.08 24.18
CA CYS A 918 -39.16 38.71 25.29
C CYS A 918 -38.66 39.97 25.99
N ASP A 919 -38.81 40.04 27.31
CA ASP A 919 -38.16 41.07 28.10
C ASP A 919 -36.65 40.82 28.13
N PHE A 920 -35.86 41.89 28.07
CA PHE A 920 -34.41 41.81 28.08
C PHE A 920 -33.87 42.35 29.40
N HIS A 921 -33.28 41.48 30.21
CA HIS A 921 -32.70 41.83 31.49
C HIS A 921 -31.22 41.47 31.51
N LEU A 922 -30.36 42.47 31.68
CA LEU A 922 -28.92 42.31 31.77
C LEU A 922 -28.41 42.98 33.05
N SER A 923 -28.24 42.17 34.09
CA SER A 923 -27.90 42.64 35.43
C SER A 923 -26.69 41.88 36.01
N ASP A 924 -25.86 42.57 36.80
CA ASP A 924 -24.83 41.98 37.65
C ASP A 924 -23.76 41.16 36.90
N LEU A 925 -23.28 41.66 35.77
CA LEU A 925 -22.20 41.06 34.98
C LEU A 925 -20.88 41.85 35.11
N PRO A 926 -20.02 41.55 36.11
CA PRO A 926 -18.88 42.39 36.47
C PRO A 926 -17.71 42.36 35.47
N LYS A 927 -17.66 41.38 34.57
CA LYS A 927 -16.58 41.19 33.58
C LYS A 927 -17.00 41.47 32.13
N LEU A 928 -18.26 41.79 31.87
CA LEU A 928 -18.73 42.01 30.50
C LEU A 928 -18.02 43.21 29.89
N GLN A 929 -17.36 43.01 28.74
CA GLN A 929 -16.55 44.03 28.04
C GLN A 929 -17.19 44.45 26.72
N ARG A 930 -17.74 43.48 25.97
CA ARG A 930 -18.38 43.69 24.67
C ARG A 930 -19.82 43.22 24.68
N LEU A 931 -20.71 44.08 24.19
CA LEU A 931 -22.11 43.76 23.94
C LEU A 931 -22.45 44.11 22.49
N THR A 932 -22.86 43.12 21.71
CA THR A 932 -23.27 43.28 20.31
C THR A 932 -24.74 42.91 20.15
N MET A 933 -25.53 43.81 19.55
CA MET A 933 -26.94 43.63 19.26
C MET A 933 -27.21 43.98 17.80
N GLY A 934 -27.55 42.97 17.01
CA GLY A 934 -27.90 43.08 15.61
C GLY A 934 -29.22 43.80 15.36
N LYS A 935 -29.48 44.10 14.08
CA LYS A 935 -30.64 44.92 13.66
C LYS A 935 -31.95 44.21 13.98
N GLY A 936 -32.86 44.83 14.73
CA GLY A 936 -34.13 44.18 15.08
C GLY A 936 -33.99 42.92 15.94
N CYS A 937 -32.92 42.79 16.72
CA CYS A 937 -32.66 41.59 17.52
C CYS A 937 -33.74 41.32 18.58
N PHE A 938 -34.28 42.37 19.23
CA PHE A 938 -35.39 42.28 20.18
C PHE A 938 -36.60 43.06 19.70
N VAL A 939 -37.73 42.36 19.49
CA VAL A 939 -38.95 42.97 18.94
C VAL A 939 -40.11 42.82 19.94
N TYR A 940 -40.78 43.94 20.23
CA TYR A 940 -41.83 44.08 21.23
C TYR A 940 -41.46 43.71 22.69
N PRO A 941 -40.26 44.02 23.22
CA PRO A 941 -39.94 43.77 24.63
C PRO A 941 -40.71 44.74 25.55
N LYS A 942 -41.34 44.27 26.63
CA LYS A 942 -42.03 45.18 27.58
C LYS A 942 -41.02 45.90 28.48
N PHE A 943 -39.97 45.19 28.90
CA PHE A 943 -38.89 45.71 29.72
C PHE A 943 -37.53 45.48 29.06
N ILE A 944 -36.70 46.53 29.07
CA ILE A 944 -35.29 46.46 28.72
C ILE A 944 -34.52 47.01 29.93
N VAL A 945 -33.71 46.18 30.58
CA VAL A 945 -33.02 46.52 31.82
C VAL A 945 -31.53 46.29 31.68
N PHE A 946 -30.74 47.34 31.96
CA PHE A 946 -29.29 47.28 32.10
C PHE A 946 -28.89 47.73 33.50
N GLU A 947 -28.38 46.82 34.33
CA GLU A 947 -28.00 47.13 35.71
C GLU A 947 -26.60 46.58 36.07
N ASN A 948 -25.76 47.40 36.72
CA ASN A 948 -24.46 46.98 37.28
C ASN A 948 -23.51 46.31 36.25
N LEU A 949 -23.13 47.04 35.20
CA LEU A 949 -22.22 46.59 34.14
C LEU A 949 -20.90 47.40 34.13
N PRO A 950 -20.03 47.26 35.16
CA PRO A 950 -18.94 48.20 35.42
C PRO A 950 -17.78 48.14 34.42
N LYS A 951 -17.60 47.03 33.70
CA LYS A 951 -16.48 46.82 32.75
C LYS A 951 -16.87 46.92 31.27
N LEU A 952 -18.13 47.26 30.97
CA LEU A 952 -18.60 47.36 29.59
C LEU A 952 -17.93 48.53 28.90
N ARG A 953 -17.20 48.27 27.81
CA ARG A 953 -16.42 49.26 27.05
C ARG A 953 -16.88 49.39 25.62
N GLU A 954 -17.31 48.29 25.02
CA GLU A 954 -17.74 48.24 23.63
C GLU A 954 -19.21 47.86 23.57
N LEU A 955 -19.97 48.71 22.88
CA LEU A 955 -21.40 48.58 22.72
C LEU A 955 -21.72 48.80 21.25
N ALA A 956 -21.92 47.69 20.54
CA ALA A 956 -22.31 47.69 19.13
C ALA A 956 -23.81 47.44 19.05
N LEU A 957 -24.59 48.51 18.90
CA LEU A 957 -26.04 48.46 18.70
C LEU A 957 -26.34 48.84 17.26
N GLU A 958 -26.85 47.90 16.48
CA GLU A 958 -27.29 48.15 15.12
C GLU A 958 -28.67 48.83 15.08
N GLU A 959 -29.04 49.35 13.90
CA GLU A 959 -30.31 50.04 13.69
C GLU A 959 -31.50 49.22 14.19
N TYR A 960 -32.43 49.84 14.90
CA TYR A 960 -33.65 49.18 15.39
C TYR A 960 -33.39 47.92 16.24
N CYS A 961 -32.23 47.79 16.90
CA CYS A 961 -31.92 46.62 17.74
C CYS A 961 -33.03 46.27 18.76
N PHE A 962 -33.73 47.29 19.27
CA PHE A 962 -34.98 47.16 20.03
C PHE A 962 -36.14 47.82 19.28
N ILE A 963 -37.21 47.08 19.00
CA ILE A 963 -38.43 47.60 18.34
C ILE A 963 -39.59 47.55 19.33
N GLY A 964 -40.09 48.71 19.78
CA GLY A 964 -41.21 48.82 20.72
C GLY A 964 -42.57 48.46 20.13
N GLY A 965 -43.55 48.23 21.02
CA GLY A 965 -44.95 48.00 20.65
C GLY A 965 -45.67 49.30 20.30
N LYS A 966 -46.76 49.22 19.52
CA LYS A 966 -47.58 50.39 19.17
C LYS A 966 -48.32 51.00 20.37
N ASP A 967 -48.33 50.32 21.51
CA ASP A 967 -49.02 50.71 22.74
C ASP A 967 -48.20 51.65 23.64
N ASN A 968 -46.95 51.98 23.27
CA ASN A 968 -46.06 52.89 23.99
C ASN A 968 -45.84 52.51 25.49
N THR A 969 -45.94 51.23 25.84
CA THR A 969 -45.79 50.76 27.23
C THR A 969 -44.37 50.26 27.56
N ASN A 970 -43.44 50.31 26.60
CA ASN A 970 -42.09 49.78 26.75
C ASN A 970 -41.28 50.62 27.75
N VAL A 971 -40.58 49.94 28.67
CA VAL A 971 -39.77 50.60 29.72
C VAL A 971 -38.30 50.23 29.57
N LEU A 972 -37.46 51.24 29.35
CA LEU A 972 -36.00 51.13 29.44
C LEU A 972 -35.54 51.56 30.84
N LYS A 973 -34.85 50.67 31.57
CA LYS A 973 -34.22 50.97 32.86
C LYS A 973 -32.72 50.82 32.76
N MET A 974 -31.99 51.84 33.18
CA MET A 974 -30.53 51.85 33.16
C MET A 974 -30.00 52.34 34.51
N LYS A 975 -29.17 51.53 35.17
CA LYS A 975 -28.61 51.85 36.49
C LYS A 975 -27.18 51.33 36.60
N ASN A 976 -26.23 52.19 36.98
CA ASN A 976 -24.80 51.83 37.05
C ASN A 976 -24.24 51.21 35.76
N ALA A 977 -24.67 51.72 34.60
CA ALA A 977 -24.36 51.22 33.26
C ALA A 977 -23.39 52.17 32.52
N GLY A 978 -22.16 52.32 33.04
CA GLY A 978 -21.20 53.39 32.71
C GLY A 978 -21.14 53.90 31.27
N ALA A 979 -20.67 53.08 30.31
CA ALA A 979 -20.49 53.47 28.91
C ALA A 979 -21.82 53.68 28.15
N LEU A 980 -22.90 52.99 28.56
CA LEU A 980 -24.22 53.10 27.93
C LEU A 980 -24.86 54.48 28.17
N GLY A 981 -24.64 55.09 29.33
CA GLY A 981 -25.19 56.41 29.66
C GLY A 981 -24.66 57.59 28.82
N ARG A 982 -23.60 57.36 28.01
CA ARG A 982 -22.99 58.35 27.11
C ARG A 982 -23.29 58.09 25.62
N ASN A 983 -24.03 57.04 25.28
CA ASN A 983 -24.35 56.71 23.90
C ASN A 983 -25.50 57.59 23.38
N LYS A 984 -25.26 58.34 22.30
CA LYS A 984 -26.23 59.30 21.71
C LYS A 984 -27.51 58.67 21.15
N TYR A 985 -27.53 57.35 20.96
CA TYR A 985 -28.70 56.62 20.45
C TYR A 985 -29.57 56.06 21.58
N LEU A 986 -29.04 56.04 22.81
CA LEU A 986 -29.76 55.61 24.03
C LEU A 986 -30.26 56.80 24.87
N GLN A 987 -29.60 57.95 24.78
CA GLN A 987 -30.17 59.24 25.17
C GLN A 987 -31.16 59.70 24.10
#